data_AF-A0A8J8GRA8-F1
#
_entry.id   AF-A0A8J8GRA8-F1
#
_cell.length_a   1.000
_cell.length_b   1.000
_cell.length_c   1.000
_cell.angle_alpha   90.00
_cell.angle_beta   90.00
_cell.angle_gamma   90.00
#
_symmetry.space_group_name_H-M   'P 1'
#
loop_
_entity.id
_entity.type
_entity.pdbx_description
1 polymer ?
#
loop_
_entity_poly.entity_id
_entity_poly.type
_entity_poly.pdbx_seq_one_letter_code
_entity_poly.pdbx_strand_id
1 'polypeptide(L)'
;MGSTTHGLKLIGGIVAPGIGDRALRRRVAGRIVLVTGASEGIGAATAVRLGAAGAIVLLAARTESRLAEVRTAIEAAGGRAYAYPADLSDPEQAERLGDRILRDHRRVDVVVCNAGRSIRRSVADTADRFHDVVRTTDLNFLGPVRLLLTLLPAMRAAGGGHIVNVSTAGVLTPGQNWSSYLASKAAFDVWLRCAAPELRLDGVTVTSFYSGLVRTRMSAPTKYLRRYPAASPEEAASTVCRAVARRPRTVQPWWSRPGEVLATAFKGPVERGLAVSARLLPLRAVALVDPLRMLRLAWASRRFGWTLAAATAGGRTGEVAVVDRTGSLTRGELRSAALSCATALRDRGVRPGDRVGIRCATHRGLAITASAAGLLGVDAVLLPPHTDPPDTLAVLVSDDAPGTPWSTLVDGPGGPLGRPSVRGRLTVLTSGTTGTPRLVRRKLTWRTLLGPALAHLRHIPIRRGRPIIVAVPAYHGYGLSYLAAGLALGAPVVLVPGKDPAAVLAAAREHRPTAIFALPEHLAGLAAQPDAAELPRGVRIVTGAEPLDPQLSRQLLDVFGDRVYNLFGSTEAGWAAMATPADLKAAPGTVGRPPAGVRLHVLTDDGRPALPGETGAVHVGGWLPRGRLVATGDLGHLDRAGRLMLDGRAPS
;
A
#
# COMPACT_ATOMS: atom_id res chain seq x y z
N MET A 1 36.27 -13.70 4.85
CA MET A 1 35.31 -12.62 4.48
C MET A 1 34.47 -12.07 5.65
N GLY A 2 34.13 -12.83 6.71
CA GLY A 2 33.24 -12.34 7.79
C GLY A 2 33.79 -11.24 8.73
N SER A 3 35.09 -11.22 9.02
CA SER A 3 35.71 -10.25 9.96
C SER A 3 35.70 -8.80 9.44
N THR A 4 36.02 -8.62 8.15
CA THR A 4 36.06 -7.29 7.50
C THR A 4 34.66 -6.65 7.42
N THR A 5 33.63 -7.43 7.14
CA THR A 5 32.23 -6.96 7.13
C THR A 5 31.72 -6.59 8.53
N HIS A 6 32.14 -7.33 9.56
CA HIS A 6 31.78 -7.01 10.95
C HIS A 6 32.46 -5.71 11.44
N GLY A 7 33.74 -5.50 11.11
CA GLY A 7 34.45 -4.24 11.39
C GLY A 7 33.81 -3.02 10.72
N LEU A 8 33.42 -3.14 9.44
CA LEU A 8 32.68 -2.09 8.73
C LEU A 8 31.31 -1.78 9.36
N LYS A 9 30.60 -2.81 9.85
CA LYS A 9 29.33 -2.61 10.56
C LYS A 9 29.50 -1.93 11.92
N LEU A 10 30.59 -2.21 12.64
CA LEU A 10 30.94 -1.53 13.90
C LEU A 10 31.22 -0.04 13.64
N ILE A 11 32.06 0.26 12.65
CA ILE A 11 32.36 1.64 12.23
C ILE A 11 31.08 2.35 11.77
N GLY A 12 30.25 1.69 10.98
CA GLY A 12 28.96 2.22 10.53
C GLY A 12 27.89 2.33 11.62
N GLY A 13 28.16 1.90 12.86
CA GLY A 13 27.20 1.92 13.96
C GLY A 13 25.99 1.02 13.74
N ILE A 14 26.12 -0.01 12.91
CA ILE A 14 25.06 -1.00 12.64
C ILE A 14 24.99 -2.01 13.79
N VAL A 15 26.16 -2.33 14.37
CA VAL A 15 26.31 -3.20 15.54
C VAL A 15 27.11 -2.45 16.61
N ALA A 16 26.86 -2.74 17.88
CA ALA A 16 27.72 -2.29 18.97
C ALA A 16 28.78 -3.38 19.28
N PRO A 17 29.92 -3.02 19.89
CA PRO A 17 30.95 -4.02 20.21
C PRO A 17 30.38 -5.07 21.17
N GLY A 18 30.63 -6.33 20.85
CA GLY A 18 30.24 -7.48 21.67
C GLY A 18 31.18 -7.74 22.85
N ILE A 19 31.10 -8.95 23.39
CA ILE A 19 32.02 -9.47 24.41
C ILE A 19 32.66 -10.77 23.91
N GLY A 20 33.90 -11.08 24.32
CA GLY A 20 34.54 -12.37 24.02
C GLY A 20 34.05 -13.49 24.95
N ASP A 21 34.07 -14.73 24.49
CA ASP A 21 33.41 -15.86 25.18
C ASP A 21 34.02 -16.16 26.56
N ARG A 22 35.35 -16.11 26.70
CA ARG A 22 36.03 -16.27 28.00
C ARG A 22 35.63 -15.18 29.01
N ALA A 23 35.41 -13.95 28.54
CA ALA A 23 34.96 -12.86 29.39
C ALA A 23 33.49 -13.00 29.78
N LEU A 24 32.65 -13.48 28.86
CA LEU A 24 31.25 -13.78 29.13
C LEU A 24 31.12 -14.92 30.15
N ARG A 25 31.80 -16.05 29.92
CA ARG A 25 31.80 -17.23 30.81
C ARG A 25 32.15 -16.87 32.25
N ARG A 26 33.21 -16.07 32.46
CA ARG A 26 33.60 -15.60 33.81
C ARG A 26 32.51 -14.82 34.55
N ARG A 27 31.53 -14.24 33.85
CA ARG A 27 30.46 -13.45 34.46
C ARG A 27 29.13 -14.17 34.59
N VAL A 28 28.86 -15.15 33.73
CA VAL A 28 27.53 -15.80 33.69
C VAL A 28 27.54 -17.28 34.06
N ALA A 29 28.70 -17.92 34.18
CA ALA A 29 28.78 -19.32 34.59
C ALA A 29 28.06 -19.54 35.94
N GLY A 30 27.13 -20.50 35.96
CA GLY A 30 26.31 -20.83 37.13
C GLY A 30 25.22 -19.81 37.49
N ARG A 31 25.09 -18.69 36.74
CA ARG A 31 24.04 -17.70 36.97
C ARG A 31 22.73 -18.11 36.31
N ILE A 32 21.63 -17.82 36.98
CA ILE A 32 20.27 -18.07 36.47
C ILE A 32 19.83 -16.85 35.65
N VAL A 33 19.68 -17.02 34.34
CA VAL A 33 19.36 -15.94 33.40
C VAL A 33 18.04 -16.22 32.70
N LEU A 34 17.04 -15.39 32.97
CA LEU A 34 15.75 -15.42 32.27
C LEU A 34 15.85 -14.62 30.97
N VAL A 35 15.44 -15.21 29.85
CA VAL A 35 15.34 -14.54 28.56
C VAL A 35 13.90 -14.62 28.06
N THR A 36 13.26 -13.45 27.89
CA THR A 36 11.89 -13.39 27.33
C THR A 36 11.93 -13.24 25.81
N GLY A 37 10.94 -13.81 25.12
CA GLY A 37 10.96 -13.90 23.66
C GLY A 37 12.10 -14.79 23.15
N ALA A 38 12.43 -15.85 23.89
CA ALA A 38 13.57 -16.72 23.64
C ALA A 38 13.37 -17.73 22.50
N SER A 39 12.22 -17.73 21.83
CA SER A 39 11.87 -18.72 20.80
C SER A 39 12.44 -18.45 19.40
N GLU A 40 12.89 -17.22 19.11
CA GLU A 40 13.49 -16.87 17.81
C GLU A 40 14.30 -15.56 17.88
N GLY A 41 15.05 -15.26 16.82
CA GLY A 41 15.74 -13.98 16.63
C GLY A 41 16.76 -13.67 17.72
N ILE A 42 16.75 -12.42 18.22
CA ILE A 42 17.73 -11.93 19.21
C ILE A 42 17.64 -12.74 20.50
N GLY A 43 16.44 -13.09 20.95
CA GLY A 43 16.21 -13.83 22.19
C GLY A 43 16.81 -15.24 22.14
N ALA A 44 16.50 -16.00 21.09
CA ALA A 44 17.07 -17.34 20.89
C ALA A 44 18.61 -17.30 20.78
N ALA A 45 19.16 -16.40 19.96
CA ALA A 45 20.61 -16.26 19.81
C ALA A 45 21.31 -15.85 21.12
N THR A 46 20.65 -15.00 21.93
CA THR A 46 21.15 -14.61 23.27
C THR A 46 21.13 -15.80 24.22
N ALA A 47 20.03 -16.55 24.26
CA ALA A 47 19.87 -17.73 25.11
C ALA A 47 20.92 -18.81 24.81
N VAL A 48 21.10 -19.15 23.53
CA VAL A 48 22.12 -20.13 23.08
C VAL A 48 23.51 -19.71 23.55
N ARG A 49 23.86 -18.43 23.35
CA ARG A 49 25.19 -17.94 23.71
C ARG A 49 25.43 -17.88 25.22
N LEU A 50 24.41 -17.53 26.02
CA LEU A 50 24.50 -17.55 27.48
C LEU A 50 24.65 -18.99 28.00
N GLY A 51 23.91 -19.94 27.42
CA GLY A 51 24.00 -21.36 27.75
C GLY A 51 25.40 -21.93 27.47
N ALA A 52 25.95 -21.64 26.29
CA ALA A 52 27.33 -22.01 25.93
C ALA A 52 28.39 -21.37 26.85
N ALA A 53 28.08 -20.21 27.44
CA ALA A 53 28.93 -19.56 28.44
C ALA A 53 28.73 -20.11 29.87
N GLY A 54 27.91 -21.15 30.05
CA GLY A 54 27.69 -21.85 31.32
C GLY A 54 26.60 -21.25 32.21
N ALA A 55 25.76 -20.36 31.68
CA ALA A 55 24.58 -19.88 32.40
C ALA A 55 23.48 -20.97 32.46
N ILE A 56 22.66 -20.91 33.49
CA ILE A 56 21.40 -21.66 33.56
C ILE A 56 20.33 -20.77 32.93
N VAL A 57 19.87 -21.12 31.73
CA VAL A 57 19.01 -20.23 30.94
C VAL A 57 17.53 -20.61 31.09
N LEU A 58 16.71 -19.67 31.56
CA LEU A 58 15.26 -19.82 31.60
C LEU A 58 14.67 -19.21 30.33
N LEU A 59 14.03 -20.02 29.50
CA LEU A 59 13.53 -19.63 28.19
C LEU A 59 12.02 -19.35 28.27
N ALA A 60 11.61 -18.09 28.14
CA ALA A 60 10.19 -17.71 28.17
C ALA A 60 9.69 -17.21 26.81
N ALA A 61 8.67 -17.88 26.26
CA ALA A 61 7.94 -17.47 25.05
C ALA A 61 6.63 -18.26 24.94
N ARG A 62 5.79 -17.93 23.96
CA ARG A 62 4.46 -18.54 23.80
C ARG A 62 4.46 -19.93 23.19
N THR A 63 5.43 -20.20 22.32
CA THR A 63 5.42 -21.41 21.48
C THR A 63 6.36 -22.43 22.08
N GLU A 64 5.80 -23.44 22.74
CA GLU A 64 6.54 -24.49 23.45
C GLU A 64 7.50 -25.26 22.54
N SER A 65 7.07 -25.67 21.35
CA SER A 65 7.93 -26.41 20.41
C SER A 65 9.20 -25.63 20.03
N ARG A 66 9.09 -24.31 19.80
CA ARG A 66 10.23 -23.44 19.52
C ARG A 66 11.16 -23.29 20.73
N LEU A 67 10.61 -23.27 21.95
CA LEU A 67 11.42 -23.25 23.17
C LEU A 67 12.19 -24.56 23.35
N ALA A 68 11.56 -25.69 23.02
CA ALA A 68 12.20 -27.01 23.04
C ALA A 68 13.38 -27.06 22.05
N GLU A 69 13.23 -26.55 20.82
CA GLU A 69 14.32 -26.45 19.84
C GLU A 69 15.53 -25.66 20.40
N VAL A 70 15.29 -24.50 21.01
CA VAL A 70 16.35 -23.66 21.59
C VAL A 70 16.99 -24.34 22.81
N ARG A 71 16.18 -25.00 23.65
CA ARG A 71 16.65 -25.79 24.79
C ARG A 71 17.58 -26.92 24.33
N THR A 72 17.16 -27.71 23.35
CA THR A 72 17.96 -28.81 22.79
C THR A 72 19.28 -28.28 22.23
N ALA A 73 19.27 -27.14 21.54
CA ALA A 73 20.51 -26.52 21.05
C ALA A 73 21.47 -26.12 22.18
N ILE A 74 20.95 -25.64 23.32
CA ILE A 74 21.75 -25.32 24.52
C ILE A 74 22.30 -26.59 25.18
N GLU A 75 21.47 -27.60 25.37
CA GLU A 75 21.85 -28.87 26.01
C GLU A 75 22.86 -29.64 25.16
N ALA A 76 22.72 -29.65 23.83
CA ALA A 76 23.68 -30.24 22.90
C ALA A 76 25.06 -29.57 22.97
N ALA A 77 25.12 -28.29 23.35
CA ALA A 77 26.36 -27.56 23.58
C ALA A 77 26.90 -27.72 25.02
N GLY A 78 26.31 -28.61 25.83
CA GLY A 78 26.68 -28.86 27.23
C GLY A 78 26.16 -27.81 28.24
N GLY A 79 25.25 -26.94 27.81
CA GLY A 79 24.60 -25.94 28.66
C GLY A 79 23.36 -26.47 29.38
N ARG A 80 22.74 -25.63 30.21
CA ARG A 80 21.49 -25.95 30.93
C ARG A 80 20.40 -24.94 30.57
N ALA A 81 19.23 -25.44 30.18
CA ALA A 81 18.09 -24.59 29.90
C ALA A 81 16.75 -25.20 30.35
N TYR A 82 15.81 -24.34 30.73
CA TYR A 82 14.45 -24.72 31.14
C TYR A 82 13.43 -23.91 30.34
N ALA A 83 12.40 -24.57 29.81
CA ALA A 83 11.38 -23.94 28.97
C ALA A 83 10.15 -23.54 29.80
N TYR A 84 9.71 -22.30 29.65
CA TYR A 84 8.52 -21.74 30.27
C TYR A 84 7.58 -21.17 29.20
N PRO A 85 6.63 -21.98 28.69
CA PRO A 85 5.58 -21.49 27.80
C PRO A 85 4.69 -20.47 28.52
N ALA A 86 4.63 -19.23 28.03
CA ALA A 86 3.79 -18.17 28.57
C ALA A 86 3.55 -17.04 27.55
N ASP A 87 2.34 -16.50 27.51
CA ASP A 87 2.02 -15.24 26.81
C ASP A 87 2.14 -14.04 27.75
N LEU A 88 3.20 -13.25 27.57
CA LEU A 88 3.39 -12.03 28.37
C LEU A 88 2.37 -10.92 28.08
N SER A 89 1.58 -11.02 27.01
CA SER A 89 0.45 -10.09 26.82
C SER A 89 -0.79 -10.44 27.64
N ASP A 90 -0.82 -11.64 28.22
CA ASP A 90 -1.84 -12.05 29.18
C ASP A 90 -1.35 -11.73 30.61
N PRO A 91 -2.07 -10.85 31.34
CA PRO A 91 -1.70 -10.45 32.70
C PRO A 91 -1.47 -11.61 33.67
N GLU A 92 -2.35 -12.62 33.67
CA GLU A 92 -2.30 -13.74 34.60
C GLU A 92 -1.16 -14.69 34.25
N GLN A 93 -0.88 -14.88 32.95
CA GLN A 93 0.25 -15.71 32.53
C GLN A 93 1.59 -15.04 32.84
N ALA A 94 1.69 -13.71 32.73
CA ALA A 94 2.90 -12.97 33.07
C ALA A 94 3.24 -13.10 34.57
N GLU A 95 2.26 -13.01 35.45
CA GLU A 95 2.42 -13.17 36.91
C GLU A 95 2.73 -14.62 37.28
N ARG A 96 1.94 -15.57 36.78
CA ARG A 96 2.16 -17.01 37.01
C ARG A 96 3.53 -17.49 36.53
N LEU A 97 4.07 -16.89 35.46
CA LEU A 97 5.43 -17.18 35.00
C LEU A 97 6.46 -16.85 36.07
N GLY A 98 6.37 -15.67 36.69
CA GLY A 98 7.26 -15.25 37.77
C GLY A 98 7.19 -16.21 38.96
N ASP A 99 5.98 -16.55 39.40
CA ASP A 99 5.76 -17.48 40.51
C ASP A 99 6.34 -18.87 40.23
N ARG A 100 6.12 -19.40 39.02
CA ARG A 100 6.69 -20.69 38.60
C ARG A 100 8.21 -20.67 38.65
N ILE A 101 8.84 -19.63 38.10
CA ILE A 101 10.29 -19.49 38.11
C ILE A 101 10.83 -19.44 39.54
N LEU A 102 10.19 -18.70 40.43
CA LEU A 102 10.61 -18.60 41.83
C LEU A 102 10.40 -19.91 42.60
N ARG A 103 9.33 -20.66 42.33
CA ARG A 103 9.15 -22.01 42.90
C ARG A 103 10.25 -22.97 42.45
N ASP A 104 10.59 -22.97 41.16
CA ASP A 104 11.53 -23.94 40.59
C ASP A 104 13.00 -23.60 40.91
N HIS A 105 13.33 -22.31 41.00
CA HIS A 105 14.73 -21.85 41.06
C HIS A 105 15.07 -20.95 42.25
N ARG A 106 14.08 -20.55 43.06
CA ARG A 106 14.17 -19.65 44.24
C ARG A 106 14.66 -18.23 43.97
N ARG A 107 15.41 -17.99 42.89
CA ARG A 107 15.97 -16.69 42.51
C ARG A 107 16.24 -16.59 41.02
N VAL A 108 16.44 -15.37 40.54
CA VAL A 108 16.91 -15.06 39.19
C VAL A 108 18.03 -14.03 39.29
N ASP A 109 19.20 -14.29 38.67
CA ASP A 109 20.34 -13.37 38.71
C ASP A 109 20.22 -12.27 37.66
N VAL A 110 19.70 -12.60 36.48
CA VAL A 110 19.57 -11.68 35.34
C VAL A 110 18.24 -11.89 34.61
N VAL A 111 17.54 -10.80 34.28
CA VAL A 111 16.35 -10.82 33.43
C VAL A 111 16.63 -10.04 32.14
N VAL A 112 16.57 -10.71 30.99
CA VAL A 112 16.65 -10.10 29.66
C VAL A 112 15.24 -9.94 29.11
N CYS A 113 14.71 -8.71 29.24
CA CYS A 113 13.42 -8.30 28.71
C CYS A 113 13.54 -8.06 27.19
N ASN A 114 13.37 -9.13 26.41
CA ASN A 114 13.49 -9.08 24.94
C ASN A 114 12.17 -9.34 24.20
N ALA A 115 11.18 -9.97 24.84
CA ALA A 115 9.86 -10.14 24.25
C ALA A 115 9.31 -8.80 23.72
N GLY A 116 8.73 -8.84 22.52
CA GLY A 116 8.12 -7.66 21.97
C GLY A 116 7.56 -7.84 20.56
N ARG A 117 6.79 -6.85 20.14
CA ARG A 117 6.15 -6.80 18.83
C ARG A 117 6.25 -5.40 18.25
N SER A 118 6.64 -5.32 16.99
CA SER A 118 6.59 -4.09 16.20
C SER A 118 5.40 -4.12 15.25
N ILE A 119 4.63 -3.04 15.23
CA ILE A 119 3.56 -2.78 14.26
C ILE A 119 3.91 -1.49 13.54
N ARG A 120 4.00 -1.56 12.20
CA ARG A 120 4.21 -0.41 11.34
C ARG A 120 2.90 -0.02 10.66
N ARG A 121 2.28 1.06 11.13
CA ARG A 121 0.97 1.52 10.69
C ARG A 121 0.88 3.04 10.84
N SER A 122 0.26 3.73 9.86
CA SER A 122 0.05 5.17 9.97
C SER A 122 -1.00 5.46 11.06
N VAL A 123 -1.03 6.69 11.58
CA VAL A 123 -2.05 7.08 12.58
C VAL A 123 -3.46 6.94 11.98
N ALA A 124 -3.64 7.36 10.73
CA ALA A 124 -4.91 7.22 10.01
C ALA A 124 -5.36 5.75 9.93
N ASP A 125 -4.44 4.84 9.57
CA ASP A 125 -4.75 3.40 9.46
C ASP A 125 -4.90 2.70 10.82
N THR A 126 -4.65 3.40 11.93
CA THR A 126 -4.76 2.89 13.31
C THR A 126 -6.11 3.24 13.94
N ALA A 127 -6.81 4.26 13.42
CA ALA A 127 -8.06 4.77 14.00
C ALA A 127 -9.14 3.69 14.16
N ASP A 128 -9.26 2.78 13.20
CA ASP A 128 -10.18 1.64 13.23
C ASP A 128 -9.57 0.34 13.82
N ARG A 129 -8.34 0.42 14.35
CA ARG A 129 -7.56 -0.73 14.83
C ARG A 129 -6.85 -0.43 16.15
N PHE A 130 -7.58 0.15 17.09
CA PHE A 130 -7.05 0.46 18.41
C PHE A 130 -6.45 -0.76 19.12
N HIS A 131 -6.94 -1.98 18.82
CA HIS A 131 -6.34 -3.23 19.31
C HIS A 131 -4.84 -3.39 18.97
N ASP A 132 -4.31 -2.74 17.92
CA ASP A 132 -2.87 -2.76 17.62
C ASP A 132 -2.07 -1.93 18.67
N VAL A 133 -2.67 -0.86 19.21
CA VAL A 133 -2.11 -0.11 20.36
C VAL A 133 -2.09 -1.00 21.59
N VAL A 134 -3.24 -1.58 21.93
CA VAL A 134 -3.39 -2.49 23.09
C VAL A 134 -2.38 -3.63 23.04
N ARG A 135 -2.32 -4.38 21.93
CA ARG A 135 -1.38 -5.51 21.77
C ARG A 135 0.10 -5.14 21.88
N THR A 136 0.49 -3.94 21.45
CA THR A 136 1.89 -3.50 21.57
C THR A 136 2.18 -3.03 22.99
N THR A 137 1.24 -2.34 23.63
CA THR A 137 1.30 -1.96 25.04
C THR A 137 1.37 -3.19 25.96
N ASP A 138 0.48 -4.15 25.80
CA ASP A 138 0.41 -5.34 26.66
C ASP A 138 1.72 -6.12 26.61
N LEU A 139 2.25 -6.41 25.41
CA LEU A 139 3.46 -7.21 25.28
C LEU A 139 4.76 -6.44 25.56
N ASN A 140 4.88 -5.19 25.12
CA ASN A 140 6.15 -4.44 25.21
C ASN A 140 6.30 -3.69 26.54
N PHE A 141 5.20 -3.42 27.25
CA PHE A 141 5.20 -2.61 28.48
C PHE A 141 4.57 -3.34 29.67
N LEU A 142 3.28 -3.66 29.63
CA LEU A 142 2.59 -4.18 30.82
C LEU A 142 3.09 -5.56 31.23
N GLY A 143 3.26 -6.47 30.27
CA GLY A 143 3.79 -7.81 30.47
C GLY A 143 5.14 -7.87 31.18
N PRO A 144 6.19 -7.20 30.68
CA PRO A 144 7.48 -7.17 31.36
C PRO A 144 7.43 -6.45 32.72
N VAL A 145 6.57 -5.43 32.91
CA VAL A 145 6.38 -4.82 34.23
C VAL A 145 5.79 -5.81 35.22
N ARG A 146 4.71 -6.52 34.87
CA ARG A 146 4.08 -7.55 35.72
C ARG A 146 5.08 -8.64 36.12
N LEU A 147 5.78 -9.19 35.12
CA LEU A 147 6.81 -10.20 35.36
C LEU A 147 7.92 -9.70 36.30
N LEU A 148 8.40 -8.47 36.09
CA LEU A 148 9.43 -7.90 36.96
C LEU A 148 8.91 -7.66 38.37
N LEU A 149 7.69 -7.16 38.55
CA LEU A 149 7.10 -6.96 39.88
C LEU A 149 6.98 -8.27 40.68
N THR A 150 6.72 -9.39 40.02
CA THR A 150 6.74 -10.72 40.65
C THR A 150 8.16 -11.16 41.03
N LEU A 151 9.16 -10.91 40.18
CA LEU A 151 10.55 -11.37 40.39
C LEU A 151 11.36 -10.48 41.34
N LEU A 152 11.07 -9.17 41.36
CA LEU A 152 11.86 -8.16 42.06
C LEU A 152 11.98 -8.41 43.57
N PRO A 153 10.94 -8.81 44.33
CA PRO A 153 11.07 -9.12 45.75
C PRO A 153 12.17 -10.16 46.04
N ALA A 154 12.21 -11.24 45.25
CA ALA A 154 13.23 -12.27 45.39
C ALA A 154 14.64 -11.79 44.97
N MET A 155 14.73 -10.95 43.92
CA MET A 155 16.01 -10.35 43.51
C MET A 155 16.56 -9.40 44.58
N ARG A 156 15.69 -8.60 45.23
CA ARG A 156 16.05 -7.69 46.32
C ARG A 156 16.48 -8.49 47.56
N ALA A 157 15.72 -9.52 47.94
CA ALA A 157 16.07 -10.41 49.06
C ALA A 157 17.40 -11.16 48.84
N ALA A 158 17.74 -11.48 47.58
CA ALA A 158 19.02 -12.08 47.21
C ALA A 158 20.20 -11.09 47.22
N GLY A 159 19.98 -9.80 47.53
CA GLY A 159 21.01 -8.77 47.61
C GLY A 159 21.55 -8.29 46.26
N GLY A 160 20.81 -8.53 45.17
CA GLY A 160 21.11 -7.93 43.87
C GLY A 160 20.67 -8.74 42.66
N GLY A 161 20.95 -8.17 41.49
CA GLY A 161 20.57 -8.76 40.21
C GLY A 161 20.79 -7.80 39.05
N HIS A 162 20.37 -8.18 37.85
CA HIS A 162 20.49 -7.32 36.68
C HIS A 162 19.32 -7.45 35.71
N ILE A 163 18.80 -6.33 35.22
CA ILE A 163 17.74 -6.27 34.23
C ILE A 163 18.30 -5.67 32.95
N VAL A 164 18.16 -6.37 31.83
CA VAL A 164 18.53 -5.90 30.49
C VAL A 164 17.26 -5.69 29.67
N ASN A 165 16.99 -4.44 29.29
CA ASN A 165 15.89 -4.09 28.40
C ASN A 165 16.36 -4.04 26.96
N VAL A 166 15.82 -4.92 26.10
CA VAL A 166 16.05 -4.85 24.65
C VAL A 166 15.00 -3.93 24.03
N SER A 167 15.45 -2.71 23.75
CA SER A 167 14.68 -1.61 23.16
C SER A 167 15.20 -1.29 21.75
N THR A 168 14.80 -0.15 21.21
CA THR A 168 15.12 0.30 19.85
C THR A 168 15.67 1.71 19.84
N ALA A 169 16.63 1.98 18.95
CA ALA A 169 17.13 3.33 18.69
C ALA A 169 16.01 4.29 18.25
N GLY A 170 14.90 3.78 17.72
CA GLY A 170 13.72 4.60 17.38
C GLY A 170 13.03 5.26 18.58
N VAL A 171 13.30 4.82 19.82
CA VAL A 171 12.83 5.55 21.03
C VAL A 171 13.55 6.89 21.17
N LEU A 172 14.82 6.95 20.76
CA LEU A 172 15.64 8.16 20.82
C LEU A 172 15.33 9.10 19.64
N THR A 173 15.01 8.53 18.47
CA THR A 173 14.66 9.29 17.26
C THR A 173 13.39 8.70 16.61
N PRO A 174 12.20 9.16 17.02
CA PRO A 174 10.94 8.56 16.59
C PRO A 174 10.69 8.64 15.08
N GLY A 175 10.39 7.49 14.48
CA GLY A 175 10.09 7.34 13.06
C GLY A 175 8.60 7.28 12.76
N GLN A 176 8.22 7.71 11.56
CA GLN A 176 6.83 7.71 11.09
C GLN A 176 6.27 6.30 10.91
N ASN A 177 4.97 6.14 11.21
CA ASN A 177 4.24 4.88 11.14
C ASN A 177 4.62 3.85 12.21
N TRP A 178 5.30 4.23 13.28
CA TRP A 178 5.61 3.34 14.40
C TRP A 178 5.13 3.90 15.75
N SER A 179 4.10 4.77 15.74
CA SER A 179 3.60 5.43 16.95
C SER A 179 3.29 4.44 18.09
N SER A 180 2.48 3.41 17.84
CA SER A 180 2.12 2.41 18.86
C SER A 180 3.31 1.60 19.37
N TYR A 181 4.19 1.18 18.45
CA TYR A 181 5.39 0.41 18.80
C TYR A 181 6.40 1.22 19.62
N LEU A 182 6.70 2.45 19.18
CA LEU A 182 7.67 3.31 19.86
C LEU A 182 7.11 3.83 21.18
N ALA A 183 5.82 4.17 21.25
CA ALA A 183 5.17 4.57 22.50
C ALA A 183 5.25 3.45 23.55
N SER A 184 4.92 2.20 23.19
CA SER A 184 4.98 1.08 24.13
C SER A 184 6.41 0.76 24.59
N LYS A 185 7.40 0.78 23.69
CA LYS A 185 8.82 0.60 24.09
C LYS A 185 9.36 1.77 24.91
N ALA A 186 8.94 2.99 24.61
CA ALA A 186 9.31 4.18 25.39
C ALA A 186 8.68 4.15 26.80
N ALA A 187 7.43 3.71 26.94
CA ALA A 187 6.76 3.57 28.23
C ALA A 187 7.55 2.65 29.17
N PHE A 188 7.95 1.47 28.69
CA PHE A 188 8.77 0.55 29.49
C PHE A 188 10.17 1.09 29.78
N ASP A 189 10.80 1.76 28.82
CA ASP A 189 12.12 2.38 29.02
C ASP A 189 12.10 3.51 30.04
N VAL A 190 11.05 4.34 30.06
CA VAL A 190 10.85 5.37 31.09
C VAL A 190 10.58 4.73 32.44
N TRP A 191 9.68 3.74 32.52
CA TRP A 191 9.40 3.03 33.77
C TRP A 191 10.67 2.45 34.41
N LEU A 192 11.52 1.79 33.61
CA LEU A 192 12.80 1.27 34.09
C LEU A 192 13.78 2.36 34.53
N ARG A 193 13.83 3.51 33.84
CA ARG A 193 14.68 4.64 34.25
C ARG A 193 14.22 5.25 35.56
N CYS A 194 12.92 5.27 35.83
CA CYS A 194 12.35 5.68 37.12
C CYS A 194 12.65 4.65 38.22
N ALA A 195 12.49 3.35 37.94
CA ALA A 195 12.74 2.29 38.92
C ALA A 195 14.24 2.08 39.22
N ALA A 196 15.14 2.34 38.27
CA ALA A 196 16.56 2.00 38.41
C ALA A 196 17.28 2.64 39.62
N PRO A 197 17.06 3.92 39.99
CA PRO A 197 17.59 4.49 41.23
C PRO A 197 17.12 3.76 42.48
N GLU A 198 15.84 3.41 42.58
CA GLU A 198 15.26 2.67 43.71
C GLU A 198 15.86 1.27 43.81
N LEU A 199 15.86 0.53 42.71
CA LEU A 199 16.38 -0.84 42.61
C LEU A 199 17.88 -0.93 42.91
N ARG A 200 18.63 0.14 42.66
CA ARG A 200 20.07 0.16 42.89
C ARG A 200 20.43 0.20 44.37
N LEU A 201 19.52 0.65 45.24
CA LEU A 201 19.69 0.57 46.69
C LEU A 201 19.75 -0.89 47.16
N ASP A 202 19.07 -1.80 46.46
CA ASP A 202 19.05 -3.24 46.74
C ASP A 202 20.03 -4.04 45.87
N GLY A 203 21.00 -3.37 45.22
CA GLY A 203 21.99 -4.03 44.38
C GLY A 203 21.48 -4.54 43.02
N VAL A 204 20.24 -4.20 42.62
CA VAL A 204 19.68 -4.54 41.31
C VAL A 204 19.97 -3.43 40.31
N THR A 205 20.66 -3.74 39.21
CA THR A 205 21.03 -2.74 38.19
C THR A 205 20.29 -2.95 36.88
N VAL A 206 20.18 -1.88 36.08
CA VAL A 206 19.44 -1.89 34.81
C VAL A 206 20.34 -1.45 33.64
N THR A 207 20.23 -2.12 32.50
CA THR A 207 20.82 -1.73 31.22
C THR A 207 19.74 -1.61 30.14
N SER A 208 19.65 -0.47 29.46
CA SER A 208 18.86 -0.35 28.22
C SER A 208 19.74 -0.54 26.98
N PHE A 209 19.38 -1.48 26.12
CA PHE A 209 19.98 -1.68 24.81
C PHE A 209 19.06 -1.09 23.72
N TYR A 210 19.43 0.06 23.16
CA TYR A 210 18.72 0.69 22.05
C TYR A 210 19.22 0.11 20.73
N SER A 211 18.61 -0.99 20.30
CA SER A 211 19.05 -1.72 19.11
C SER A 211 18.85 -0.91 17.83
N GLY A 212 19.83 -1.01 16.92
CA GLY A 212 19.67 -0.64 15.51
C GLY A 212 18.81 -1.67 14.74
N LEU A 213 18.79 -1.57 13.41
CA LEU A 213 18.07 -2.50 12.56
C LEU A 213 18.69 -3.91 12.62
N VAL A 214 17.90 -4.91 13.02
CA VAL A 214 18.31 -6.32 13.07
C VAL A 214 17.45 -7.13 12.08
N ARG A 215 18.09 -8.05 11.34
CA ARG A 215 17.41 -9.00 10.44
C ARG A 215 16.71 -10.09 11.24
N THR A 216 15.45 -9.84 11.59
CA THR A 216 14.58 -10.81 12.24
C THR A 216 13.23 -10.93 11.53
N ARG A 217 12.44 -11.94 11.93
CA ARG A 217 11.03 -12.07 11.52
C ARG A 217 10.22 -10.80 11.80
N MET A 218 10.53 -10.05 12.87
CA MET A 218 9.89 -8.77 13.18
C MET A 218 10.12 -7.70 12.10
N SER A 219 11.33 -7.65 11.51
CA SER A 219 11.68 -6.67 10.46
C SER A 219 11.18 -7.07 9.06
N ALA A 220 10.94 -8.36 8.83
CA ALA A 220 10.68 -8.94 7.51
C ALA A 220 9.44 -8.40 6.77
N PRO A 221 8.31 -8.07 7.44
CA PRO A 221 7.14 -7.49 6.77
C PRO A 221 7.39 -6.12 6.14
N THR A 222 8.36 -5.35 6.66
CA THR A 222 8.68 -4.02 6.15
C THR A 222 9.66 -4.11 4.98
N LYS A 223 9.14 -4.44 3.79
CA LYS A 223 9.93 -4.83 2.60
C LYS A 223 11.09 -3.90 2.25
N TYR A 224 10.95 -2.58 2.40
CA TYR A 224 12.03 -1.64 2.04
C TYR A 224 13.23 -1.71 2.98
N LEU A 225 13.05 -2.16 4.24
CA LEU A 225 14.17 -2.34 5.17
C LEU A 225 15.14 -3.42 4.69
N ARG A 226 14.73 -4.30 3.76
CA ARG A 226 15.62 -5.30 3.10
C ARG A 226 16.82 -4.67 2.39
N ARG A 227 16.75 -3.38 2.04
CA ARG A 227 17.81 -2.64 1.34
C ARG A 227 18.74 -1.88 2.28
N TYR A 228 18.41 -1.77 3.57
CA TYR A 228 19.24 -1.05 4.54
C TYR A 228 20.23 -2.00 5.22
N PRO A 229 21.44 -1.54 5.55
CA PRO A 229 22.38 -2.30 6.37
C PRO A 229 21.75 -2.67 7.72
N ALA A 230 21.98 -3.90 8.18
CA ALA A 230 21.35 -4.44 9.37
C ALA A 230 22.26 -5.48 10.04
N ALA A 231 22.14 -5.59 11.37
CA ALA A 231 22.80 -6.62 12.16
C ALA A 231 22.11 -7.98 11.98
N SER A 232 22.85 -9.07 12.16
CA SER A 232 22.26 -10.39 12.37
C SER A 232 21.74 -10.55 13.80
N PRO A 233 20.85 -11.52 14.07
CA PRO A 233 20.45 -11.87 15.43
C PRO A 233 21.63 -12.19 16.36
N GLU A 234 22.67 -12.86 15.85
CA GLU A 234 23.86 -13.26 16.60
C GLU A 234 24.74 -12.04 16.94
N GLU A 235 24.87 -11.09 16.01
CA GLU A 235 25.57 -9.82 16.26
C GLU A 235 24.85 -9.00 17.34
N ALA A 236 23.51 -8.96 17.30
CA ALA A 236 22.71 -8.31 18.34
C ALA A 236 22.81 -9.05 19.69
N ALA A 237 22.72 -10.38 19.68
CA ALA A 237 22.91 -11.21 20.88
C ALA A 237 24.27 -11.00 21.53
N SER A 238 25.32 -10.77 20.72
CA SER A 238 26.66 -10.41 21.22
C SER A 238 26.67 -9.12 22.03
N THR A 239 25.89 -8.14 21.59
CA THR A 239 25.71 -6.88 22.30
C THR A 239 24.90 -7.06 23.58
N VAL A 240 23.83 -7.86 23.54
CA VAL A 240 23.03 -8.21 24.73
C VAL A 240 23.88 -8.95 25.77
N CYS A 241 24.70 -9.91 25.35
CA CYS A 241 25.62 -10.61 26.25
C CYS A 241 26.66 -9.66 26.89
N ARG A 242 27.12 -8.65 26.14
CA ARG A 242 27.95 -7.58 26.71
C ARG A 242 27.17 -6.77 27.76
N ALA A 243 25.91 -6.43 27.50
CA ALA A 243 25.06 -5.75 28.47
C ALA A 243 24.93 -6.58 29.76
N VAL A 244 24.61 -7.87 29.65
CA VAL A 244 24.53 -8.81 30.77
C VAL A 244 25.82 -8.85 31.60
N ALA A 245 26.98 -8.95 30.93
CA ALA A 245 28.26 -9.16 31.61
C ALA A 245 28.91 -7.89 32.14
N ARG A 246 28.76 -6.75 31.46
CA ARG A 246 29.42 -5.48 31.79
C ARG A 246 28.50 -4.49 32.52
N ARG A 247 27.18 -4.73 32.50
CA ARG A 247 26.14 -3.92 33.14
C ARG A 247 26.26 -2.40 32.89
N PRO A 248 26.54 -1.93 31.65
CA PRO A 248 26.56 -0.50 31.37
C PRO A 248 25.14 0.07 31.50
N ARG A 249 24.96 1.33 31.92
CA ARG A 249 23.61 1.91 31.98
C ARG A 249 22.87 1.86 30.63
N THR A 250 23.60 2.10 29.54
CA THR A 250 23.04 2.17 28.19
C THR A 250 23.99 1.57 27.15
N VAL A 251 23.44 0.87 26.17
CA VAL A 251 24.14 0.44 24.95
C VAL A 251 23.35 0.92 23.72
N GLN A 252 24.01 1.65 22.82
CA GLN A 252 23.37 2.17 21.61
C GLN A 252 24.39 2.38 20.49
N PRO A 253 23.95 2.42 19.22
CA PRO A 253 24.75 2.90 18.10
C PRO A 253 25.36 4.28 18.35
N TRP A 254 26.58 4.52 17.88
CA TRP A 254 27.25 5.81 18.12
C TRP A 254 26.47 6.99 17.51
N TRP A 255 25.82 6.80 16.36
CA TRP A 255 25.06 7.83 15.65
C TRP A 255 23.75 8.22 16.36
N SER A 256 23.24 7.38 17.26
CA SER A 256 21.99 7.70 17.95
C SER A 256 22.17 8.79 19.00
N ARG A 257 23.38 8.95 19.56
CA ARG A 257 23.71 10.03 20.52
C ARG A 257 23.61 11.43 19.88
N PRO A 258 24.34 11.75 18.80
CA PRO A 258 24.18 13.04 18.14
C PRO A 258 22.77 13.20 17.55
N GLY A 259 22.15 12.10 17.07
CA GLY A 259 20.77 12.12 16.60
C GLY A 259 19.75 12.54 17.67
N GLU A 260 19.88 12.04 18.90
CA GLU A 260 19.04 12.38 20.05
C GLU A 260 19.20 13.86 20.44
N VAL A 261 20.44 14.35 20.48
CA VAL A 261 20.75 15.77 20.74
C VAL A 261 20.12 16.65 19.67
N LEU A 262 20.30 16.31 18.38
CA LEU A 262 19.73 17.06 17.26
C LEU A 262 18.20 17.04 17.27
N ALA A 263 17.59 15.88 17.52
CA ALA A 263 16.14 15.74 17.59
C ALA A 263 15.56 16.56 18.76
N THR A 264 16.29 16.67 19.87
CA THR A 264 15.88 17.46 21.04
C THR A 264 16.07 18.96 20.81
N ALA A 265 17.20 19.37 20.22
CA ALA A 265 17.53 20.77 19.98
C ALA A 265 16.76 21.40 18.80
N PHE A 266 16.41 20.60 17.78
CA PHE A 266 15.79 21.07 16.53
C PHE A 266 14.46 20.36 16.22
N LYS A 267 13.59 20.20 17.23
CA LYS A 267 12.29 19.50 17.11
C LYS A 267 11.50 19.91 15.87
N GLY A 268 11.20 21.22 15.73
CA GLY A 268 10.39 21.74 14.62
C GLY A 268 10.96 21.45 13.22
N PRO A 269 12.23 21.81 12.93
CA PRO A 269 12.87 21.48 11.65
C PRO A 269 12.90 19.98 11.35
N VAL A 270 13.22 19.13 12.35
CA VAL A 270 13.28 17.67 12.19
C VAL A 270 11.88 17.10 11.87
N GLU A 271 10.85 17.54 12.59
CA GLU A 271 9.46 17.13 12.34
C GLU A 271 8.98 17.53 10.95
N ARG A 272 9.27 18.76 10.51
CA ARG A 272 8.95 19.22 9.14
C ARG A 272 9.69 18.40 8.09
N GLY A 273 10.98 18.12 8.30
CA GLY A 273 11.78 17.27 7.40
C GLY A 273 11.21 15.85 7.27
N LEU A 274 10.82 15.24 8.40
CA LEU A 274 10.13 13.95 8.40
C LEU A 274 8.80 14.04 7.66
N ALA A 275 7.97 15.07 7.91
CA ALA A 275 6.70 15.27 7.22
C ALA A 275 6.87 15.40 5.69
N VAL A 276 7.89 16.12 5.23
CA VAL A 276 8.25 16.22 3.81
C VAL A 276 8.67 14.86 3.26
N SER A 277 9.52 14.11 3.99
CA SER A 277 9.93 12.76 3.56
C SER A 277 8.74 11.79 3.42
N ALA A 278 7.72 11.92 4.26
CA ALA A 278 6.47 11.14 4.19
C ALA A 278 5.72 11.40 2.89
N ARG A 279 5.70 12.65 2.44
CA ARG A 279 5.07 13.09 1.18
C ARG A 279 5.86 12.64 -0.05
N LEU A 280 7.17 12.43 0.09
CA LEU A 280 8.06 11.99 -1.00
C LEU A 280 8.16 10.46 -1.14
N LEU A 281 7.91 9.68 -0.08
CA LEU A 281 7.94 8.21 -0.12
C LEU A 281 7.00 7.57 -1.19
N PRO A 282 5.80 8.11 -1.50
CA PRO A 282 4.96 7.67 -2.61
C PRO A 282 5.62 7.82 -3.99
N LEU A 283 6.61 8.71 -4.14
CA LEU A 283 7.34 8.87 -5.40
C LEU A 283 8.18 7.64 -5.75
N ARG A 284 8.38 6.68 -4.85
CA ARG A 284 8.97 5.37 -5.21
C ARG A 284 8.07 4.54 -6.15
N ALA A 285 6.77 4.86 -6.25
CA ALA A 285 5.90 4.31 -7.29
C ALA A 285 6.25 4.83 -8.70
N VAL A 286 7.00 5.94 -8.82
CA VAL A 286 7.52 6.46 -10.11
C VAL A 286 8.45 5.43 -10.78
N ALA A 287 9.10 4.55 -10.00
CA ALA A 287 9.91 3.46 -10.55
C ALA A 287 9.09 2.40 -11.34
N LEU A 288 7.75 2.46 -11.30
CA LEU A 288 6.87 1.63 -12.13
C LEU A 288 6.67 2.20 -13.55
N VAL A 289 7.14 3.43 -13.81
CA VAL A 289 6.85 4.16 -15.05
C VAL A 289 8.15 4.48 -15.79
N ASP A 290 8.20 4.17 -17.08
CA ASP A 290 9.35 4.42 -17.96
C ASP A 290 9.52 5.93 -18.23
N PRO A 291 10.61 6.59 -17.80
CA PRO A 291 10.80 8.04 -17.95
C PRO A 291 10.77 8.51 -19.41
N LEU A 292 11.36 7.74 -20.32
CA LEU A 292 11.40 8.08 -21.75
C LEU A 292 9.99 8.01 -22.36
N ARG A 293 9.18 7.05 -21.92
CA ARG A 293 7.77 6.96 -22.32
C ARG A 293 6.96 8.16 -21.87
N MET A 294 7.16 8.62 -20.63
CA MET A 294 6.48 9.80 -20.12
C MET A 294 6.88 11.07 -20.88
N LEU A 295 8.15 11.21 -21.25
CA LEU A 295 8.62 12.30 -22.11
C LEU A 295 7.96 12.26 -23.50
N ARG A 296 7.89 11.08 -24.14
CA ARG A 296 7.21 10.90 -25.44
C ARG A 296 5.73 11.21 -25.35
N LEU A 297 5.04 10.74 -24.31
CA LEU A 297 3.64 11.04 -24.07
C LEU A 297 3.41 12.55 -23.87
N ALA A 298 4.27 13.22 -23.11
CA ALA A 298 4.21 14.66 -22.91
C ALA A 298 4.44 15.44 -24.22
N TRP A 299 5.36 14.98 -25.06
CA TRP A 299 5.60 15.59 -26.37
C TRP A 299 4.42 15.35 -27.34
N ALA A 300 3.89 14.13 -27.37
CA ALA A 300 2.73 13.77 -28.17
C ALA A 300 1.47 14.54 -27.72
N SER A 301 1.26 14.75 -26.42
CA SER A 301 0.12 15.50 -25.92
C SER A 301 0.19 17.00 -26.24
N ARG A 302 1.41 17.56 -26.44
CA ARG A 302 1.57 18.92 -27.00
C ARG A 302 1.10 19.00 -28.46
N ARG A 303 1.18 17.90 -29.21
CA ARG A 303 0.77 17.82 -30.62
C ARG A 303 -0.72 17.50 -30.76
N PHE A 304 -1.21 16.45 -30.10
CA PHE A 304 -2.55 15.88 -30.31
C PHE A 304 -3.52 16.14 -29.15
N GLY A 305 -3.12 16.90 -28.13
CA GLY A 305 -3.90 17.02 -26.89
C GLY A 305 -3.88 15.73 -26.07
N TRP A 306 -4.73 15.66 -25.04
CA TRP A 306 -4.91 14.47 -24.20
C TRP A 306 -5.88 13.46 -24.86
N THR A 307 -5.62 13.10 -26.11
CA THR A 307 -6.43 12.16 -26.92
C THR A 307 -5.78 10.77 -26.95
N LEU A 308 -6.49 9.75 -27.45
CA LEU A 308 -5.91 8.41 -27.63
C LEU A 308 -4.74 8.41 -28.64
N ALA A 309 -4.68 9.37 -29.56
CA ALA A 309 -3.51 9.57 -30.43
C ALA A 309 -2.23 9.87 -29.64
N ALA A 310 -2.32 10.63 -28.55
CA ALA A 310 -1.17 10.88 -27.68
C ALA A 310 -0.80 9.63 -26.85
N ALA A 311 -1.81 8.90 -26.36
CA ALA A 311 -1.60 7.67 -25.59
C ALA A 311 -0.93 6.56 -26.42
N THR A 312 -1.27 6.43 -27.70
CA THR A 312 -0.67 5.44 -28.62
C THR A 312 0.78 5.81 -28.98
N ALA A 313 1.11 7.09 -29.10
CA ALA A 313 2.42 7.60 -29.50
C ALA A 313 3.56 7.38 -28.48
N GLY A 314 3.25 7.08 -27.21
CA GLY A 314 4.26 6.93 -26.14
C GLY A 314 5.11 5.65 -26.18
N GLY A 315 4.69 4.63 -26.94
CA GLY A 315 5.29 3.28 -26.93
C GLY A 315 6.13 2.91 -28.16
N ARG A 316 6.69 1.69 -28.16
CA ARG A 316 7.40 1.14 -29.33
C ARG A 316 6.40 0.48 -30.29
N THR A 317 6.64 0.53 -31.59
CA THR A 317 5.69 0.03 -32.62
C THR A 317 5.32 -1.43 -32.45
N GLY A 318 6.28 -2.32 -32.14
CA GLY A 318 6.03 -3.76 -31.98
C GLY A 318 5.39 -4.18 -30.64
N GLU A 319 5.03 -3.26 -29.75
CA GLU A 319 4.34 -3.63 -28.51
C GLU A 319 2.86 -3.85 -28.74
N VAL A 320 2.29 -4.90 -28.14
CA VAL A 320 0.84 -5.12 -28.13
C VAL A 320 0.14 -3.96 -27.41
N ALA A 321 -0.83 -3.36 -28.09
CA ALA A 321 -1.60 -2.21 -27.61
C ALA A 321 -2.98 -2.64 -27.13
N VAL A 322 -3.73 -3.30 -28.01
CA VAL A 322 -5.12 -3.72 -27.79
C VAL A 322 -5.24 -5.19 -28.17
N VAL A 323 -6.04 -5.93 -27.42
CA VAL A 323 -6.46 -7.30 -27.74
C VAL A 323 -7.99 -7.32 -27.68
N ASP A 324 -8.64 -7.92 -28.66
CA ASP A 324 -10.07 -8.20 -28.64
C ASP A 324 -10.35 -9.59 -29.25
N ARG A 325 -11.62 -9.93 -29.50
CA ARG A 325 -12.03 -11.23 -30.07
C ARG A 325 -11.36 -11.60 -31.40
N THR A 326 -10.85 -10.62 -32.14
CA THR A 326 -10.18 -10.83 -33.45
C THR A 326 -8.66 -10.85 -33.32
N GLY A 327 -8.12 -10.94 -32.10
CA GLY A 327 -6.69 -11.07 -31.82
C GLY A 327 -6.03 -9.79 -31.30
N SER A 328 -4.70 -9.75 -31.35
CA SER A 328 -3.90 -8.63 -30.86
C SER A 328 -3.56 -7.63 -31.97
N LEU A 329 -3.62 -6.34 -31.65
CA LEU A 329 -3.03 -5.26 -32.42
C LEU A 329 -1.82 -4.68 -31.69
N THR A 330 -0.70 -4.61 -32.39
CA THR A 330 0.45 -3.83 -31.97
C THR A 330 0.17 -2.33 -32.06
N ARG A 331 1.02 -1.52 -31.42
CA ARG A 331 0.94 -0.06 -31.53
C ARG A 331 1.16 0.44 -32.95
N GLY A 332 2.05 -0.22 -33.69
CA GLY A 332 2.32 0.11 -35.08
C GLY A 332 1.06 -0.08 -35.93
N GLU A 333 0.43 -1.25 -35.82
CA GLU A 333 -0.81 -1.58 -36.53
C GLU A 333 -1.96 -0.67 -36.10
N LEU A 334 -2.16 -0.46 -34.79
CA LEU A 334 -3.19 0.44 -34.28
C LEU A 334 -3.02 1.88 -34.81
N ARG A 335 -1.77 2.36 -34.87
CA ARG A 335 -1.45 3.69 -35.42
C ARG A 335 -1.66 3.75 -36.93
N SER A 336 -1.30 2.70 -37.65
CA SER A 336 -1.51 2.60 -39.10
C SER A 336 -2.99 2.60 -39.45
N ALA A 337 -3.78 1.80 -38.74
CA ALA A 337 -5.25 1.79 -38.88
C ALA A 337 -5.86 3.16 -38.54
N ALA A 338 -5.38 3.81 -37.47
CA ALA A 338 -5.84 5.16 -37.11
C ALA A 338 -5.47 6.23 -38.17
N LEU A 339 -4.31 6.12 -38.82
CA LEU A 339 -3.92 7.00 -39.92
C LEU A 339 -4.78 6.78 -41.17
N SER A 340 -5.10 5.53 -41.48
CA SER A 340 -5.97 5.16 -42.60
C SER A 340 -7.39 5.69 -42.36
N CYS A 341 -7.93 5.45 -41.16
CA CYS A 341 -9.22 5.98 -40.74
C CYS A 341 -9.27 7.52 -40.78
N ALA A 342 -8.24 8.19 -40.28
CA ALA A 342 -8.15 9.64 -40.33
C ALA A 342 -8.11 10.16 -41.79
N THR A 343 -7.35 9.49 -42.66
CA THR A 343 -7.28 9.83 -44.10
C THR A 343 -8.65 9.70 -44.74
N ALA A 344 -9.32 8.57 -44.55
CA ALA A 344 -10.64 8.28 -45.09
C ALA A 344 -11.73 9.25 -44.60
N LEU A 345 -11.66 9.71 -43.34
CA LEU A 345 -12.55 10.74 -42.80
C LEU A 345 -12.29 12.11 -43.44
N ARG A 346 -11.03 12.50 -43.62
CA ARG A 346 -10.66 13.76 -44.29
C ARG A 346 -11.16 13.79 -45.74
N ASP A 347 -11.01 12.68 -46.44
CA ASP A 347 -11.41 12.52 -47.84
C ASP A 347 -12.95 12.56 -47.98
N ARG A 348 -13.68 12.15 -46.93
CA ARG A 348 -15.14 12.34 -46.77
C ARG A 348 -15.56 13.75 -46.35
N GLY A 349 -14.65 14.73 -46.37
CA GLY A 349 -14.96 16.13 -46.11
C GLY A 349 -14.79 16.57 -44.66
N VAL A 350 -14.42 15.69 -43.72
CA VAL A 350 -14.19 16.07 -42.31
C VAL A 350 -12.98 17.01 -42.22
N ARG A 351 -13.11 18.09 -41.45
CA ARG A 351 -12.09 19.13 -41.24
C ARG A 351 -11.74 19.28 -39.75
N PRO A 352 -10.52 19.75 -39.42
CA PRO A 352 -10.15 20.03 -38.03
C PRO A 352 -11.16 20.95 -37.33
N GLY A 353 -11.61 20.59 -36.13
CA GLY A 353 -12.64 21.31 -35.38
C GLY A 353 -14.07 20.76 -35.53
N ASP A 354 -14.32 19.91 -36.54
CA ASP A 354 -15.61 19.24 -36.70
C ASP A 354 -15.89 18.24 -35.57
N ARG A 355 -17.15 17.85 -35.41
CA ARG A 355 -17.58 16.80 -34.47
C ARG A 355 -17.80 15.48 -35.19
N VAL A 356 -17.17 14.41 -34.71
CA VAL A 356 -17.33 13.05 -35.23
C VAL A 356 -17.94 12.16 -34.14
N GLY A 357 -19.10 11.59 -34.41
CA GLY A 357 -19.74 10.62 -33.53
C GLY A 357 -19.07 9.26 -33.66
N ILE A 358 -18.84 8.59 -32.53
CA ILE A 358 -18.26 7.24 -32.48
C ILE A 358 -19.23 6.35 -31.70
N ARG A 359 -19.97 5.51 -32.42
CA ARG A 359 -20.91 4.51 -31.90
C ARG A 359 -20.37 3.11 -32.18
N CYS A 360 -19.20 2.84 -31.63
CA CYS A 360 -18.56 1.52 -31.66
C CYS A 360 -18.67 0.86 -30.30
N ALA A 361 -18.86 -0.46 -30.29
CA ALA A 361 -18.74 -1.28 -29.11
C ALA A 361 -17.30 -1.28 -28.57
N THR A 362 -17.10 -1.94 -27.43
CA THR A 362 -15.79 -1.99 -26.75
C THR A 362 -14.86 -2.99 -27.44
N HIS A 363 -14.25 -2.56 -28.54
CA HIS A 363 -13.26 -3.31 -29.32
C HIS A 363 -12.31 -2.38 -30.08
N ARG A 364 -11.45 -2.91 -30.95
CA ARG A 364 -10.45 -2.13 -31.71
C ARG A 364 -11.01 -0.95 -32.49
N GLY A 365 -12.19 -1.07 -33.12
CA GLY A 365 -12.83 0.03 -33.87
C GLY A 365 -12.96 1.32 -33.08
N LEU A 366 -13.43 1.27 -31.83
CA LEU A 366 -13.47 2.43 -30.93
C LEU A 366 -12.08 3.04 -30.71
N ALA A 367 -11.07 2.21 -30.42
CA ALA A 367 -9.70 2.67 -30.18
C ALA A 367 -9.07 3.30 -31.43
N ILE A 368 -9.32 2.72 -32.61
CA ILE A 368 -8.86 3.21 -33.92
C ILE A 368 -9.50 4.56 -34.22
N THR A 369 -10.84 4.64 -34.23
CA THR A 369 -11.57 5.85 -34.61
C THR A 369 -11.33 7.01 -33.64
N ALA A 370 -11.26 6.74 -32.33
CA ALA A 370 -10.94 7.79 -31.35
C ALA A 370 -9.47 8.24 -31.44
N SER A 371 -8.55 7.37 -31.87
CA SER A 371 -7.18 7.77 -32.19
C SER A 371 -7.12 8.59 -33.48
N ALA A 372 -7.86 8.20 -34.52
CA ALA A 372 -7.97 8.92 -35.79
C ALA A 372 -8.50 10.35 -35.59
N ALA A 373 -9.52 10.52 -34.75
CA ALA A 373 -10.05 11.83 -34.38
C ALA A 373 -8.98 12.76 -33.78
N GLY A 374 -8.16 12.23 -32.86
CA GLY A 374 -7.04 12.97 -32.28
C GLY A 374 -5.92 13.31 -33.28
N LEU A 375 -5.70 12.47 -34.30
CA LEU A 375 -4.75 12.73 -35.37
C LEU A 375 -5.23 13.85 -36.31
N LEU A 376 -6.54 13.91 -36.61
CA LEU A 376 -7.14 14.96 -37.43
C LEU A 376 -7.35 16.28 -36.72
N GLY A 377 -7.48 16.26 -35.38
CA GLY A 377 -7.84 17.44 -34.62
C GLY A 377 -9.35 17.71 -34.59
N VAL A 378 -10.17 16.66 -34.66
CA VAL A 378 -11.63 16.75 -34.56
C VAL A 378 -12.13 16.41 -33.16
N ASP A 379 -13.33 16.86 -32.82
CA ASP A 379 -14.00 16.58 -31.56
C ASP A 379 -14.71 15.21 -31.66
N ALA A 380 -14.13 14.18 -31.04
CA ALA A 380 -14.72 12.85 -30.94
C ALA A 380 -15.84 12.83 -29.89
N VAL A 381 -17.05 12.47 -30.29
CA VAL A 381 -18.22 12.30 -29.41
C VAL A 381 -18.50 10.81 -29.27
N LEU A 382 -18.20 10.24 -28.10
CA LEU A 382 -18.46 8.83 -27.81
C LEU A 382 -19.93 8.62 -27.47
N LEU A 383 -20.61 7.78 -28.25
CA LEU A 383 -22.04 7.53 -28.16
C LEU A 383 -22.30 6.10 -27.65
N PRO A 384 -23.11 5.92 -26.60
CA PRO A 384 -23.61 4.61 -26.23
C PRO A 384 -24.43 3.97 -27.36
N PRO A 385 -24.54 2.63 -27.36
CA PRO A 385 -25.51 1.93 -28.21
C PRO A 385 -26.91 2.51 -28.03
N HIS A 386 -27.66 2.63 -29.12
CA HIS A 386 -29.04 3.13 -29.14
C HIS A 386 -29.23 4.61 -28.73
N THR A 387 -28.15 5.40 -28.60
CA THR A 387 -28.28 6.86 -28.44
C THR A 387 -28.42 7.54 -29.80
N ASP A 388 -29.38 8.46 -29.90
CA ASP A 388 -29.54 9.28 -31.10
C ASP A 388 -28.32 10.19 -31.29
N PRO A 389 -27.72 10.21 -32.50
CA PRO A 389 -26.61 11.09 -32.78
C PRO A 389 -27.08 12.56 -32.73
N PRO A 390 -26.30 13.48 -32.14
CA PRO A 390 -26.59 14.90 -32.26
C PRO A 390 -26.61 15.34 -33.73
N ASP A 391 -27.55 16.22 -34.11
CA ASP A 391 -27.65 16.77 -35.49
C ASP A 391 -26.39 17.55 -35.94
N THR A 392 -25.51 17.83 -35.00
CA THR A 392 -24.31 18.64 -35.19
C THR A 392 -23.05 17.85 -35.54
N LEU A 393 -23.18 16.55 -35.78
CA LEU A 393 -22.07 15.68 -36.18
C LEU A 393 -21.80 15.81 -37.68
N ALA A 394 -20.53 15.97 -38.07
CA ALA A 394 -20.12 15.93 -39.47
C ALA A 394 -20.22 14.51 -40.04
N VAL A 395 -19.86 13.50 -39.24
CA VAL A 395 -19.93 12.07 -39.59
C VAL A 395 -20.23 11.26 -38.33
N LEU A 396 -21.03 10.19 -38.49
CA LEU A 396 -21.19 9.13 -37.50
C LEU A 396 -20.42 7.88 -37.95
N VAL A 397 -19.43 7.48 -37.17
CA VAL A 397 -18.70 6.21 -37.33
C VAL A 397 -19.29 5.18 -36.37
N SER A 398 -19.59 3.99 -36.87
CA SER A 398 -20.25 2.93 -36.11
C SER A 398 -19.68 1.55 -36.44
N ASP A 399 -20.15 0.51 -35.76
CA ASP A 399 -19.84 -0.87 -36.12
C ASP A 399 -20.57 -1.29 -37.39
N ASP A 400 -21.87 -0.94 -37.46
CA ASP A 400 -22.75 -1.24 -38.59
C ASP A 400 -23.64 -0.02 -38.92
N ALA A 401 -24.40 -0.10 -40.01
CA ALA A 401 -25.38 0.93 -40.39
C ALA A 401 -26.53 1.04 -39.35
N PRO A 402 -27.14 2.23 -39.15
CA PRO A 402 -26.88 3.49 -39.85
C PRO A 402 -25.61 4.19 -39.32
N GLY A 403 -24.82 4.76 -40.23
CA GLY A 403 -23.49 5.32 -39.98
C GLY A 403 -22.45 4.75 -40.96
N THR A 404 -21.23 5.26 -40.90
CA THR A 404 -20.10 4.73 -41.69
C THR A 404 -19.41 3.62 -40.87
N PRO A 405 -19.41 2.36 -41.34
CA PRO A 405 -18.74 1.29 -40.61
C PRO A 405 -17.23 1.55 -40.50
N TRP A 406 -16.67 1.43 -39.29
CA TRP A 406 -15.25 1.73 -39.04
C TRP A 406 -14.30 0.87 -39.88
N SER A 407 -14.70 -0.36 -40.20
CA SER A 407 -13.95 -1.29 -41.04
C SER A 407 -13.67 -0.72 -42.42
N THR A 408 -14.66 -0.06 -43.05
CA THR A 408 -14.52 0.58 -44.37
C THR A 408 -13.59 1.80 -44.38
N LEU A 409 -13.22 2.31 -43.18
CA LEU A 409 -12.33 3.46 -43.05
C LEU A 409 -10.86 3.03 -42.89
N VAL A 410 -10.58 1.74 -42.69
CA VAL A 410 -9.20 1.26 -42.44
C VAL A 410 -8.58 0.50 -43.61
N ASP A 411 -9.33 0.27 -44.70
CA ASP A 411 -8.89 -0.54 -45.84
C ASP A 411 -7.90 0.19 -46.79
N GLY A 412 -7.89 1.53 -46.79
CA GLY A 412 -7.05 2.34 -47.68
C GLY A 412 -5.67 2.68 -47.10
N PRO A 413 -4.68 3.07 -47.93
CA PRO A 413 -3.37 3.49 -47.45
C PRO A 413 -3.48 4.79 -46.63
N GLY A 414 -3.01 4.76 -45.39
CA GLY A 414 -2.91 5.95 -44.55
C GLY A 414 -1.88 6.94 -45.11
N GLY A 415 -2.31 8.16 -45.42
CA GLY A 415 -1.44 9.23 -45.89
C GLY A 415 -0.71 9.96 -44.75
N PRO A 416 0.38 10.69 -45.03
CA PRO A 416 1.02 11.56 -44.05
C PRO A 416 0.04 12.68 -43.62
N LEU A 417 -0.33 12.66 -42.34
CA LEU A 417 -1.08 13.76 -41.73
C LEU A 417 -0.11 14.79 -41.16
N GLY A 418 -0.33 16.05 -41.53
CA GLY A 418 0.36 17.19 -40.94
C GLY A 418 0.11 17.29 -39.43
N ARG A 419 0.70 18.30 -38.80
CA ARG A 419 0.28 18.65 -37.42
C ARG A 419 -1.14 19.22 -37.50
N PRO A 420 -2.09 18.74 -36.68
CA PRO A 420 -3.44 19.29 -36.71
C PRO A 420 -3.41 20.77 -36.29
N SER A 421 -4.16 21.61 -37.03
CA SER A 421 -4.23 23.07 -36.83
C SER A 421 -4.92 23.44 -35.52
N VAL A 422 -5.87 22.59 -35.08
CA VAL A 422 -6.53 22.65 -33.78
C VAL A 422 -6.40 21.31 -33.05
N ARG A 423 -6.43 21.33 -31.72
CA ARG A 423 -6.44 20.09 -30.93
C ARG A 423 -7.86 19.57 -30.84
N GLY A 424 -8.06 18.34 -31.30
CA GLY A 424 -9.32 17.62 -31.16
C GLY A 424 -9.65 17.34 -29.70
N ARG A 425 -10.94 17.26 -29.38
CA ARG A 425 -11.46 16.97 -28.04
C ARG A 425 -12.08 15.59 -27.99
N LEU A 426 -12.23 15.06 -26.78
CA LEU A 426 -12.92 13.82 -26.52
C LEU A 426 -14.08 14.10 -25.58
N THR A 427 -15.29 13.89 -26.08
CA THR A 427 -16.55 14.16 -25.39
C THR A 427 -17.22 12.84 -25.09
N VAL A 428 -17.50 12.59 -23.82
CA VAL A 428 -18.32 11.46 -23.35
C VAL A 428 -19.69 12.03 -22.98
N LEU A 429 -20.76 11.46 -23.55
CA LEU A 429 -22.11 11.82 -23.12
C LEU A 429 -22.38 11.16 -21.76
N THR A 430 -22.72 11.98 -20.76
CA THR A 430 -23.29 11.50 -19.51
C THR A 430 -24.80 11.43 -19.67
N SER A 431 -25.43 10.37 -19.16
CA SER A 431 -26.89 10.27 -19.10
C SER A 431 -27.42 11.33 -18.13
N GLY A 432 -27.73 12.51 -18.64
CA GLY A 432 -28.47 13.54 -17.92
C GLY A 432 -29.95 13.19 -17.95
N THR A 433 -30.61 13.19 -16.78
CA THR A 433 -32.07 13.10 -16.63
C THR A 433 -32.81 14.30 -17.24
N THR A 434 -32.10 15.29 -17.79
CA THR A 434 -32.64 16.56 -18.30
C THR A 434 -32.46 16.77 -19.83
N GLY A 435 -32.11 15.73 -20.60
CA GLY A 435 -32.13 15.76 -22.07
C GLY A 435 -31.09 16.65 -22.77
N THR A 436 -30.28 17.41 -22.03
CA THR A 436 -29.20 18.26 -22.59
C THR A 436 -27.83 17.85 -22.04
N PRO A 437 -26.91 17.30 -22.87
CA PRO A 437 -25.58 16.90 -22.43
C PRO A 437 -24.74 18.11 -21.96
N ARG A 438 -24.40 18.18 -20.66
CA ARG A 438 -23.53 19.24 -20.13
C ARG A 438 -22.05 18.91 -20.36
N LEU A 439 -21.39 19.74 -21.17
CA LEU A 439 -19.96 19.63 -21.47
C LEU A 439 -19.11 20.16 -20.31
N VAL A 440 -18.42 19.29 -19.58
CA VAL A 440 -17.48 19.69 -18.50
C VAL A 440 -16.10 20.01 -19.08
N ARG A 441 -15.76 21.31 -19.17
CA ARG A 441 -14.45 21.79 -19.64
C ARG A 441 -13.39 21.73 -18.52
N ARG A 442 -12.27 21.01 -18.71
CA ARG A 442 -11.13 21.07 -17.76
C ARG A 442 -9.77 21.29 -18.44
N LYS A 443 -8.97 22.22 -17.92
CA LYS A 443 -7.52 22.29 -18.16
C LYS A 443 -6.80 21.37 -17.15
N LEU A 444 -6.80 20.07 -17.40
CA LEU A 444 -6.03 19.10 -16.59
C LEU A 444 -4.53 19.29 -16.88
N THR A 445 -3.73 19.49 -15.83
CA THR A 445 -2.27 19.58 -15.93
C THR A 445 -1.64 18.30 -15.40
N TRP A 446 -0.43 17.95 -15.86
CA TRP A 446 0.25 16.75 -15.35
C TRP A 446 0.45 16.79 -13.82
N ARG A 447 0.64 17.98 -13.23
CA ARG A 447 0.84 18.17 -11.79
C ARG A 447 -0.42 17.81 -10.98
N THR A 448 -1.60 18.07 -11.53
CA THR A 448 -2.87 17.76 -10.87
C THR A 448 -3.30 16.30 -11.03
N LEU A 449 -2.79 15.61 -12.06
CA LEU A 449 -3.03 14.19 -12.29
C LEU A 449 -2.05 13.29 -11.50
N LEU A 450 -0.83 13.77 -11.22
CA LEU A 450 0.27 12.92 -10.71
C LEU A 450 -0.04 12.28 -9.36
N GLY A 451 -0.57 13.03 -8.38
CA GLY A 451 -0.85 12.52 -7.03
C GLY A 451 -1.86 11.37 -7.04
N PRO A 452 -3.08 11.59 -7.55
CA PRO A 452 -4.10 10.54 -7.65
C PRO A 452 -3.67 9.36 -8.54
N ALA A 453 -2.97 9.61 -9.65
CA ALA A 453 -2.45 8.54 -10.50
C ALA A 453 -1.41 7.66 -9.77
N LEU A 454 -0.50 8.26 -9.00
CA LEU A 454 0.47 7.50 -8.20
C LEU A 454 -0.20 6.70 -7.08
N ALA A 455 -1.22 7.27 -6.43
CA ALA A 455 -2.01 6.57 -5.42
C ALA A 455 -2.74 5.36 -6.03
N HIS A 456 -3.34 5.54 -7.20
CA HIS A 456 -3.97 4.47 -7.95
C HIS A 456 -2.97 3.35 -8.32
N LEU A 457 -1.84 3.69 -8.95
CA LEU A 457 -0.81 2.73 -9.36
C LEU A 457 -0.18 1.95 -8.19
N ARG A 458 -0.25 2.48 -6.97
CA ARG A 458 0.19 1.79 -5.76
C ARG A 458 -0.74 0.63 -5.37
N HIS A 459 -2.05 0.78 -5.56
CA HIS A 459 -3.05 -0.24 -5.21
C HIS A 459 -3.39 -1.14 -6.41
N ILE A 460 -3.58 -0.53 -7.57
CA ILE A 460 -3.96 -1.16 -8.84
C ILE A 460 -2.86 -0.85 -9.87
N PRO A 461 -1.75 -1.60 -9.88
CA PRO A 461 -0.61 -1.32 -10.73
C PRO A 461 -0.92 -1.65 -12.19
N ILE A 462 -0.72 -0.68 -13.07
CA ILE A 462 -0.69 -0.83 -14.52
C ILE A 462 0.77 -0.77 -14.95
N ARG A 463 1.27 -1.80 -15.63
CA ARG A 463 2.71 -1.96 -15.94
C ARG A 463 2.92 -2.26 -17.40
N ARG A 464 4.06 -1.79 -17.93
CA ARG A 464 4.49 -2.10 -19.29
C ARG A 464 4.54 -3.62 -19.52
N GLY A 465 3.94 -4.07 -20.61
CA GLY A 465 3.91 -5.48 -21.01
C GLY A 465 3.08 -6.41 -20.11
N ARG A 466 2.33 -5.87 -19.15
CA ARG A 466 1.43 -6.64 -18.28
C ARG A 466 -0.02 -6.29 -18.64
N PRO A 467 -0.82 -7.25 -19.15
CA PRO A 467 -2.17 -6.93 -19.63
C PRO A 467 -3.10 -6.42 -18.53
N ILE A 468 -4.09 -5.61 -18.92
CA ILE A 468 -5.29 -5.30 -18.12
C ILE A 468 -6.52 -5.70 -18.93
N ILE A 469 -7.58 -6.13 -18.25
CA ILE A 469 -8.88 -6.37 -18.90
C ILE A 469 -9.77 -5.16 -18.62
N VAL A 470 -10.31 -4.58 -19.69
CA VAL A 470 -11.35 -3.56 -19.64
C VAL A 470 -12.65 -4.22 -20.10
N ALA A 471 -13.44 -4.64 -19.12
CA ALA A 471 -14.77 -5.24 -19.26
C ALA A 471 -15.89 -4.25 -18.96
N VAL A 472 -15.57 -2.96 -18.91
CA VAL A 472 -16.51 -1.85 -18.83
C VAL A 472 -16.62 -1.17 -20.20
N PRO A 473 -17.77 -0.56 -20.53
CA PRO A 473 -17.90 0.07 -21.83
C PRO A 473 -16.89 1.22 -22.04
N ALA A 474 -16.07 1.12 -23.08
CA ALA A 474 -15.00 2.07 -23.36
C ALA A 474 -15.49 3.40 -23.98
N TYR A 475 -16.79 3.49 -24.33
CA TYR A 475 -17.45 4.75 -24.69
C TYR A 475 -17.90 5.57 -23.47
N HIS A 476 -17.79 5.02 -22.25
CA HIS A 476 -17.98 5.76 -20.99
C HIS A 476 -16.65 6.16 -20.36
N GLY A 477 -16.69 7.17 -19.47
CA GLY A 477 -15.49 7.74 -18.84
C GLY A 477 -14.65 6.70 -18.06
N TYR A 478 -15.30 5.73 -17.41
CA TYR A 478 -14.60 4.68 -16.65
C TYR A 478 -13.76 3.78 -17.56
N GLY A 479 -14.35 3.15 -18.58
CA GLY A 479 -13.63 2.28 -19.52
C GLY A 479 -12.61 3.02 -20.37
N LEU A 480 -12.97 4.21 -20.85
CA LEU A 480 -12.07 5.07 -21.61
C LEU A 480 -10.81 5.43 -20.83
N SER A 481 -10.94 5.70 -19.52
CA SER A 481 -9.79 6.04 -18.67
C SER A 481 -8.77 4.90 -18.59
N TYR A 482 -9.21 3.64 -18.52
CA TYR A 482 -8.31 2.49 -18.44
C TYR A 482 -7.78 2.04 -19.79
N LEU A 483 -8.56 2.21 -20.87
CA LEU A 483 -8.03 2.09 -22.23
C LEU A 483 -6.90 3.11 -22.44
N ALA A 484 -7.14 4.38 -22.12
CA ALA A 484 -6.14 5.45 -22.23
C ALA A 484 -4.92 5.20 -21.33
N ALA A 485 -5.13 4.79 -20.07
CA ALA A 485 -4.04 4.50 -19.13
C ALA A 485 -3.18 3.31 -19.58
N GLY A 486 -3.81 2.22 -20.04
CA GLY A 486 -3.11 1.06 -20.59
C GLY A 486 -2.27 1.44 -21.80
N LEU A 487 -2.83 2.19 -22.75
CA LEU A 487 -2.10 2.72 -23.89
C LEU A 487 -1.01 3.72 -23.48
N ALA A 488 -1.21 4.59 -22.51
CA ALA A 488 -0.21 5.56 -22.08
C ALA A 488 0.97 4.90 -21.35
N LEU A 489 0.71 3.87 -20.54
CA LEU A 489 1.71 3.16 -19.75
C LEU A 489 2.27 1.91 -20.47
N GLY A 490 1.65 1.55 -21.60
CA GLY A 490 1.87 0.36 -22.44
C GLY A 490 1.74 -0.97 -21.74
N ALA A 491 0.68 -1.06 -20.94
CA ALA A 491 0.03 -2.33 -20.68
C ALA A 491 -0.83 -2.69 -21.91
N PRO A 492 -0.76 -3.92 -22.42
CA PRO A 492 -1.75 -4.43 -23.37
C PRO A 492 -3.16 -4.32 -22.78
N VAL A 493 -4.10 -3.75 -23.53
CA VAL A 493 -5.49 -3.58 -23.09
C VAL A 493 -6.35 -4.64 -23.76
N VAL A 494 -6.82 -5.60 -22.98
CA VAL A 494 -7.74 -6.63 -23.45
C VAL A 494 -9.17 -6.09 -23.31
N LEU A 495 -9.84 -5.89 -24.43
CA LEU A 495 -11.20 -5.40 -24.54
C LEU A 495 -12.15 -6.59 -24.66
N VAL A 496 -13.01 -6.76 -23.65
CA VAL A 496 -13.96 -7.87 -23.58
C VAL A 496 -15.33 -7.32 -23.17
N PRO A 497 -16.44 -7.76 -23.76
CA PRO A 497 -17.77 -7.38 -23.27
C PRO A 497 -18.00 -7.90 -21.84
N GLY A 498 -18.23 -7.01 -20.88
CA GLY A 498 -18.42 -7.42 -19.48
C GLY A 498 -19.70 -8.19 -19.20
N LYS A 499 -20.70 -8.09 -20.09
CA LYS A 499 -21.93 -8.89 -20.06
C LYS A 499 -21.71 -10.36 -20.38
N ASP A 500 -20.53 -10.72 -20.88
CA ASP A 500 -20.12 -12.10 -21.13
C ASP A 500 -19.07 -12.54 -20.07
N PRO A 501 -19.52 -13.07 -18.91
CA PRO A 501 -18.61 -13.45 -17.83
C PRO A 501 -17.68 -14.60 -18.22
N ALA A 502 -18.11 -15.49 -19.14
CA ALA A 502 -17.28 -16.58 -19.62
C ALA A 502 -16.12 -16.07 -20.47
N ALA A 503 -16.37 -15.11 -21.37
CA ALA A 503 -15.31 -14.46 -22.14
C ALA A 503 -14.32 -13.68 -21.26
N VAL A 504 -14.81 -13.00 -20.22
CA VAL A 504 -13.94 -12.29 -19.25
C VAL A 504 -13.04 -13.27 -18.51
N LEU A 505 -13.59 -14.40 -18.06
CA LEU A 505 -12.84 -15.45 -17.37
C LEU A 505 -11.80 -16.12 -18.28
N ALA A 506 -12.17 -16.43 -19.53
CA ALA A 506 -11.28 -16.99 -20.54
C ALA A 506 -10.10 -16.05 -20.83
N ALA A 507 -10.39 -14.76 -21.10
CA ALA A 507 -9.38 -13.75 -21.32
C ALA A 507 -8.44 -13.56 -20.10
N ALA A 508 -8.98 -13.69 -18.89
CA ALA A 508 -8.18 -13.60 -17.67
C ALA A 508 -7.22 -14.79 -17.49
N ARG A 509 -7.64 -16.00 -17.90
CA ARG A 509 -6.80 -17.21 -17.90
C ARG A 509 -5.70 -17.12 -18.95
N GLU A 510 -6.05 -16.70 -20.15
CA GLU A 510 -5.13 -16.58 -21.29
C GLU A 510 -4.07 -15.50 -21.06
N HIS A 511 -4.51 -14.27 -20.77
CA HIS A 511 -3.61 -13.11 -20.76
C HIS A 511 -3.04 -12.77 -19.38
N ARG A 512 -3.50 -13.44 -18.31
CA ARG A 512 -3.02 -13.26 -16.92
C ARG A 512 -2.87 -11.79 -16.51
N PRO A 513 -3.96 -11.00 -16.55
CA PRO A 513 -3.91 -9.56 -16.39
C PRO A 513 -3.52 -9.14 -14.96
N THR A 514 -3.04 -7.92 -14.79
CA THR A 514 -2.80 -7.34 -13.47
C THR A 514 -4.08 -6.84 -12.81
N ALA A 515 -5.10 -6.48 -13.61
CA ALA A 515 -6.38 -6.00 -13.13
C ALA A 515 -7.50 -6.29 -14.15
N ILE A 516 -8.71 -6.50 -13.64
CA ILE A 516 -9.97 -6.59 -14.39
C ILE A 516 -10.84 -5.42 -13.93
N PHE A 517 -11.23 -4.56 -14.87
CA PHE A 517 -12.14 -3.44 -14.64
C PHE A 517 -13.52 -3.81 -15.18
N ALA A 518 -14.51 -3.89 -14.31
CA ALA A 518 -15.87 -4.32 -14.64
C ALA A 518 -16.90 -3.50 -13.82
N LEU A 519 -18.16 -3.46 -14.26
CA LEU A 519 -19.26 -2.87 -13.48
C LEU A 519 -19.70 -3.84 -12.38
N PRO A 520 -20.40 -3.38 -11.32
CA PRO A 520 -20.96 -4.26 -10.30
C PRO A 520 -21.76 -5.42 -10.89
N GLU A 521 -22.66 -5.15 -11.85
CA GLU A 521 -23.46 -6.18 -12.52
C GLU A 521 -22.61 -7.23 -13.24
N HIS A 522 -21.56 -6.80 -13.96
CA HIS A 522 -20.64 -7.69 -14.67
C HIS A 522 -19.85 -8.58 -13.70
N LEU A 523 -19.46 -8.02 -12.55
CA LEU A 523 -18.76 -8.78 -11.51
C LEU A 523 -19.66 -9.79 -10.80
N ALA A 524 -20.95 -9.50 -10.64
CA ALA A 524 -21.91 -10.47 -10.14
C ALA A 524 -21.97 -11.70 -11.06
N GLY A 525 -22.10 -11.47 -12.37
CA GLY A 525 -22.08 -12.54 -13.37
C GLY A 525 -20.75 -13.31 -13.41
N LEU A 526 -19.61 -12.61 -13.26
CA LEU A 526 -18.30 -13.24 -13.19
C LEU A 526 -18.13 -14.08 -11.92
N ALA A 527 -18.59 -13.60 -10.76
CA ALA A 527 -18.50 -14.30 -9.48
C ALA A 527 -19.39 -15.57 -9.44
N ALA A 528 -20.44 -15.60 -10.26
CA ALA A 528 -21.31 -16.77 -10.42
C ALA A 528 -20.69 -17.88 -11.30
N GLN A 529 -19.57 -17.64 -11.97
CA GLN A 529 -18.89 -18.67 -12.76
C GLN A 529 -18.23 -19.72 -11.84
N PRO A 530 -18.31 -21.03 -12.16
CA PRO A 530 -17.76 -22.10 -11.33
C PRO A 530 -16.28 -21.90 -10.97
N ASP A 531 -15.50 -21.38 -11.91
CA ASP A 531 -14.05 -21.25 -11.75
C ASP A 531 -13.60 -19.82 -11.40
N ALA A 532 -14.51 -18.95 -11.01
CA ALA A 532 -14.20 -17.54 -10.70
C ALA A 532 -13.11 -17.41 -9.61
N ALA A 533 -13.14 -18.29 -8.61
CA ALA A 533 -12.17 -18.32 -7.51
C ALA A 533 -10.75 -18.72 -7.95
N GLU A 534 -10.59 -19.35 -9.13
CA GLU A 534 -9.31 -19.83 -9.64
C GLU A 534 -8.47 -18.73 -10.32
N LEU A 535 -9.01 -17.51 -10.45
CA LEU A 535 -8.31 -16.40 -11.08
C LEU A 535 -6.90 -16.18 -10.47
N PRO A 536 -5.85 -16.03 -11.29
CA PRO A 536 -4.46 -16.01 -10.82
C PRO A 536 -4.24 -15.01 -9.67
N ARG A 537 -3.74 -15.42 -8.49
CA ARG A 537 -3.66 -14.64 -7.22
C ARG A 537 -3.20 -13.18 -7.31
N GLY A 538 -2.52 -12.76 -8.38
CA GLY A 538 -2.02 -11.40 -8.58
C GLY A 538 -2.99 -10.41 -9.27
N VAL A 539 -4.13 -10.85 -9.81
CA VAL A 539 -5.12 -10.00 -10.50
C VAL A 539 -5.91 -9.16 -9.48
N ARG A 540 -6.13 -7.86 -9.72
CA ARG A 540 -7.10 -7.05 -8.96
C ARG A 540 -8.46 -7.10 -9.64
N ILE A 541 -9.52 -7.20 -8.86
CA ILE A 541 -10.91 -7.09 -9.33
C ILE A 541 -11.38 -5.69 -8.96
N VAL A 542 -11.70 -4.87 -9.96
CA VAL A 542 -11.94 -3.44 -9.76
C VAL A 542 -13.31 -3.05 -10.32
N THR A 543 -14.16 -2.53 -9.45
CA THR A 543 -15.48 -2.01 -9.79
C THR A 543 -15.60 -0.51 -9.56
N GLY A 544 -16.65 0.09 -10.10
CA GLY A 544 -16.94 1.52 -9.97
C GLY A 544 -17.98 1.97 -11.00
N ALA A 545 -18.15 3.28 -11.11
CA ALA A 545 -19.14 3.96 -11.98
C ALA A 545 -20.62 3.75 -11.62
N GLU A 546 -20.94 2.71 -10.86
CA GLU A 546 -22.26 2.40 -10.32
C GLU A 546 -22.16 2.10 -8.82
N PRO A 547 -23.25 2.28 -8.05
CA PRO A 547 -23.30 1.87 -6.65
C PRO A 547 -22.97 0.38 -6.50
N LEU A 548 -22.04 0.08 -5.58
CA LEU A 548 -21.77 -1.29 -5.19
C LEU A 548 -22.68 -1.66 -4.02
N ASP A 549 -23.67 -2.51 -4.29
CA ASP A 549 -24.55 -3.02 -3.25
C ASP A 549 -23.75 -3.76 -2.14
N PRO A 550 -24.09 -3.58 -0.85
CA PRO A 550 -23.40 -4.26 0.26
C PRO A 550 -23.43 -5.79 0.21
N GLN A 551 -24.50 -6.41 -0.28
CA GLN A 551 -24.60 -7.87 -0.41
C GLN A 551 -23.69 -8.36 -1.53
N LEU A 552 -23.73 -7.70 -2.70
CA LEU A 552 -22.79 -7.98 -3.78
C LEU A 552 -21.34 -7.77 -3.33
N SER A 553 -21.05 -6.70 -2.57
CA SER A 553 -19.73 -6.45 -2.02
C SER A 553 -19.20 -7.61 -1.17
N ARG A 554 -20.06 -8.25 -0.35
CA ARG A 554 -19.69 -9.44 0.43
C ARG A 554 -19.46 -10.65 -0.47
N GLN A 555 -20.37 -10.92 -1.40
CA GLN A 555 -20.23 -12.01 -2.37
C GLN A 555 -18.92 -11.93 -3.14
N LEU A 556 -18.53 -10.73 -3.61
CA LEU A 556 -17.26 -10.53 -4.31
C LEU A 556 -16.05 -10.80 -3.40
N LEU A 557 -16.11 -10.41 -2.13
CA LEU A 557 -15.05 -10.70 -1.16
C LEU A 557 -14.97 -12.19 -0.83
N ASP A 558 -16.09 -12.91 -0.80
CA ASP A 558 -16.11 -14.35 -0.54
C ASP A 558 -15.48 -15.11 -1.71
N VAL A 559 -15.78 -14.72 -2.95
CA VAL A 559 -15.24 -15.38 -4.16
C VAL A 559 -13.79 -14.98 -4.44
N PHE A 560 -13.49 -13.67 -4.40
CA PHE A 560 -12.18 -13.15 -4.86
C PHE A 560 -11.22 -12.76 -3.72
N GLY A 561 -11.67 -12.73 -2.48
CA GLY A 561 -10.85 -12.39 -1.31
C GLY A 561 -10.32 -10.95 -1.32
N ASP A 562 -9.08 -10.78 -0.84
CA ASP A 562 -8.42 -9.48 -0.59
C ASP A 562 -7.92 -8.80 -1.88
N ARG A 563 -8.74 -8.83 -2.93
CA ARG A 563 -8.39 -8.44 -4.29
C ARG A 563 -9.45 -7.56 -4.94
N VAL A 564 -10.57 -7.33 -4.27
CA VAL A 564 -11.69 -6.50 -4.71
C VAL A 564 -11.47 -5.04 -4.30
N TYR A 565 -11.67 -4.13 -5.25
CA TYR A 565 -11.57 -2.69 -5.07
C TYR A 565 -12.81 -2.01 -5.64
N ASN A 566 -13.30 -0.96 -4.97
CA ASN A 566 -14.38 -0.12 -5.47
C ASN A 566 -13.86 1.29 -5.72
N LEU A 567 -14.18 1.88 -6.86
CA LEU A 567 -13.71 3.19 -7.29
C LEU A 567 -14.87 4.14 -7.48
N PHE A 568 -14.74 5.33 -6.90
CA PHE A 568 -15.68 6.41 -7.11
C PHE A 568 -14.99 7.63 -7.69
N GLY A 569 -15.66 8.23 -8.66
CA GLY A 569 -15.26 9.46 -9.30
C GLY A 569 -16.32 9.92 -10.29
N SER A 570 -16.24 11.18 -10.69
CA SER A 570 -17.13 11.76 -11.68
C SER A 570 -16.36 12.48 -12.79
N THR A 571 -17.07 12.79 -13.88
CA THR A 571 -16.53 13.58 -14.99
C THR A 571 -16.24 15.03 -14.59
N GLU A 572 -16.78 15.49 -13.45
CA GLU A 572 -16.67 16.83 -12.84
C GLU A 572 -15.60 16.91 -11.73
N ALA A 573 -15.45 15.85 -10.95
CA ALA A 573 -14.53 15.79 -9.81
C ALA A 573 -13.21 15.05 -10.12
N GLY A 574 -13.22 14.07 -11.03
CA GLY A 574 -12.10 13.14 -11.24
C GLY A 574 -12.22 11.96 -10.28
N TRP A 575 -11.15 11.20 -10.02
CA TRP A 575 -11.22 10.15 -9.00
C TRP A 575 -11.34 10.77 -7.61
N ALA A 576 -12.38 10.38 -6.91
CA ALA A 576 -12.80 10.94 -5.64
C ALA A 576 -12.40 10.03 -4.46
N ALA A 577 -12.71 8.73 -4.55
CA ALA A 577 -12.47 7.77 -3.50
C ALA A 577 -12.09 6.38 -4.06
N MET A 578 -11.38 5.60 -3.24
CA MET A 578 -11.08 4.19 -3.50
C MET A 578 -11.29 3.38 -2.23
N ALA A 579 -12.10 2.32 -2.33
CA ALA A 579 -12.20 1.28 -1.32
C ALA A 579 -11.17 0.19 -1.62
N THR A 580 -10.34 -0.10 -0.63
CA THR A 580 -9.49 -1.29 -0.62
C THR A 580 -10.27 -2.51 -0.12
N PRO A 581 -9.75 -3.74 -0.28
CA PRO A 581 -10.42 -4.92 0.28
C PRO A 581 -10.63 -4.82 1.80
N ALA A 582 -9.74 -4.13 2.52
CA ALA A 582 -9.90 -3.91 3.96
C ALA A 582 -11.05 -2.94 4.27
N ASP A 583 -11.27 -1.92 3.41
CA ASP A 583 -12.40 -1.01 3.54
C ASP A 583 -13.71 -1.75 3.29
N LEU A 584 -13.79 -2.54 2.20
CA LEU A 584 -14.99 -3.29 1.84
C LEU A 584 -15.36 -4.36 2.88
N LYS A 585 -14.37 -5.02 3.51
CA LYS A 585 -14.62 -5.95 4.61
C LYS A 585 -15.20 -5.27 5.85
N ALA A 586 -14.77 -4.04 6.11
CA ALA A 586 -15.15 -3.31 7.30
C ALA A 586 -16.42 -2.45 7.11
N ALA A 587 -16.72 -2.05 5.88
CA ALA A 587 -17.93 -1.33 5.48
C ALA A 587 -18.35 -1.76 4.07
N PRO A 588 -19.11 -2.87 3.92
CA PRO A 588 -19.56 -3.37 2.62
C PRO A 588 -20.34 -2.29 1.85
N GLY A 589 -20.05 -2.15 0.55
CA GLY A 589 -20.66 -1.14 -0.33
C GLY A 589 -20.01 0.25 -0.29
N THR A 590 -19.03 0.49 0.59
CA THR A 590 -18.30 1.77 0.63
C THR A 590 -17.56 2.04 -0.68
N VAL A 591 -17.46 3.32 -1.05
CA VAL A 591 -16.53 3.78 -2.10
C VAL A 591 -15.16 4.15 -1.54
N GLY A 592 -14.98 4.00 -0.23
CA GLY A 592 -13.71 4.06 0.47
C GLY A 592 -13.25 5.48 0.77
N ARG A 593 -11.95 5.72 0.66
CA ARG A 593 -11.32 6.95 1.15
C ARG A 593 -10.70 7.76 0.01
N PRO A 594 -10.56 9.09 0.17
CA PRO A 594 -9.87 9.90 -0.82
C PRO A 594 -8.41 9.46 -1.00
N PRO A 595 -7.93 9.24 -2.23
CA PRO A 595 -6.52 8.98 -2.51
C PRO A 595 -5.63 10.13 -2.06
N ALA A 596 -4.33 9.87 -1.85
CA ALA A 596 -3.38 10.90 -1.48
C ALA A 596 -3.36 12.06 -2.50
N GLY A 597 -3.58 13.28 -2.01
CA GLY A 597 -3.67 14.50 -2.83
C GLY A 597 -5.08 14.86 -3.30
N VAL A 598 -6.07 13.99 -3.06
CA VAL A 598 -7.50 14.29 -3.22
C VAL A 598 -8.05 14.75 -1.88
N ARG A 599 -8.86 15.81 -1.90
CA ARG A 599 -9.69 16.22 -0.76
C ARG A 599 -11.12 15.82 -1.03
N LEU A 600 -11.78 15.27 -0.03
CA LEU A 600 -13.16 14.86 -0.10
C LEU A 600 -13.87 15.41 1.13
N HIS A 601 -14.97 16.11 0.91
CA HIS A 601 -15.81 16.71 1.93
C HIS A 601 -17.25 16.32 1.65
N VAL A 602 -17.98 15.95 2.68
CA VAL A 602 -19.43 15.90 2.66
C VAL A 602 -19.90 17.19 3.32
N LEU A 603 -20.68 17.99 2.61
CA LEU A 603 -21.18 19.28 3.10
C LEU A 603 -22.70 19.21 3.26
N THR A 604 -23.22 19.66 4.39
CA THR A 604 -24.65 19.84 4.60
C THR A 604 -25.17 21.01 3.75
N ASP A 605 -26.50 21.18 3.68
CA ASP A 605 -27.13 22.23 2.87
C ASP A 605 -26.68 23.64 3.29
N ASP A 606 -26.33 23.85 4.56
CA ASP A 606 -25.76 25.11 5.09
C ASP A 606 -24.28 25.33 4.68
N GLY A 607 -23.68 24.42 3.92
CA GLY A 607 -22.27 24.46 3.52
C GLY A 607 -21.27 24.07 4.61
N ARG A 608 -21.73 23.52 5.74
CA ARG A 608 -20.87 23.04 6.83
C ARG A 608 -20.41 21.61 6.58
N PRO A 609 -19.21 21.19 7.02
CA PRO A 609 -18.81 19.79 6.97
C PRO A 609 -19.78 18.91 7.78
N ALA A 610 -20.32 17.88 7.14
CA ALA A 610 -21.22 16.91 7.78
C ALA A 610 -20.47 16.09 8.84
N LEU A 611 -21.16 15.76 9.94
CA LEU A 611 -20.64 14.86 10.97
C LEU A 611 -20.61 13.41 10.46
N PRO A 612 -19.83 12.50 11.09
CA PRO A 612 -19.85 11.10 10.70
C PRO A 612 -21.27 10.49 10.81
N GLY A 613 -21.75 9.91 9.71
CA GLY A 613 -23.11 9.36 9.57
C GLY A 613 -24.17 10.35 9.07
N GLU A 614 -23.85 11.64 8.99
CA GLU A 614 -24.74 12.66 8.46
C GLU A 614 -24.59 12.77 6.94
N THR A 615 -25.70 12.66 6.21
CA THR A 615 -25.73 12.77 4.76
C THR A 615 -25.59 14.22 4.32
N GLY A 616 -24.82 14.44 3.26
CA GLY A 616 -24.71 15.74 2.59
C GLY A 616 -24.15 15.62 1.18
N ALA A 617 -23.98 16.76 0.52
CA ALA A 617 -23.44 16.85 -0.84
C ALA A 617 -21.95 16.53 -0.88
N VAL A 618 -21.56 15.58 -1.73
CA VAL A 618 -20.18 15.15 -1.89
C VAL A 618 -19.40 16.16 -2.74
N HIS A 619 -18.32 16.68 -2.17
CA HIS A 619 -17.44 17.67 -2.77
C HIS A 619 -16.01 17.15 -2.84
N VAL A 620 -15.37 17.30 -4.00
CA VAL A 620 -14.03 16.77 -4.25
C VAL A 620 -13.11 17.86 -4.76
N GLY A 621 -11.88 17.88 -4.24
CA GLY A 621 -10.83 18.83 -4.61
C GLY A 621 -9.48 18.16 -4.78
N GLY A 622 -8.50 18.93 -5.26
CA GLY A 622 -7.12 18.46 -5.50
C GLY A 622 -6.79 18.23 -6.98
N TRP A 623 -7.81 18.09 -7.84
CA TRP A 623 -7.65 17.95 -9.30
C TRP A 623 -7.57 19.28 -10.05
N LEU A 624 -8.07 20.37 -9.43
CA LEU A 624 -8.08 21.71 -10.00
C LEU A 624 -6.92 22.56 -9.50
N PRO A 625 -6.44 23.55 -10.29
CA PRO A 625 -5.55 24.59 -9.80
C PRO A 625 -6.11 25.25 -8.53
N ARG A 626 -5.26 25.49 -7.53
CA ARG A 626 -5.63 25.99 -6.18
C ARG A 626 -6.51 25.03 -5.36
N GLY A 627 -6.84 23.84 -5.87
CA GLY A 627 -7.53 22.78 -5.15
C GLY A 627 -8.98 23.09 -4.78
N ARG A 628 -9.66 23.92 -5.58
CA ARG A 628 -11.09 24.22 -5.42
C ARG A 628 -11.92 22.93 -5.32
N LEU A 629 -12.89 22.93 -4.41
CA LEU A 629 -13.87 21.85 -4.26
C LEU A 629 -14.92 21.95 -5.36
N VAL A 630 -15.31 20.81 -5.90
CA VAL A 630 -16.34 20.66 -6.94
C VAL A 630 -17.36 19.67 -6.43
N ALA A 631 -18.65 20.03 -6.50
CA ALA A 631 -19.74 19.11 -6.21
C ALA A 631 -19.74 17.97 -7.24
N THR A 632 -19.87 16.73 -6.79
CA THR A 632 -19.98 15.57 -7.69
C THR A 632 -21.39 15.40 -8.25
N GLY A 633 -22.39 15.97 -7.58
CA GLY A 633 -23.81 15.71 -7.82
C GLY A 633 -24.36 14.53 -7.01
N ASP A 634 -23.53 13.92 -6.16
CA ASP A 634 -23.92 12.79 -5.31
C ASP A 634 -24.12 13.24 -3.86
N LEU A 635 -25.04 12.57 -3.17
CA LEU A 635 -25.21 12.63 -1.73
C LEU A 635 -24.49 11.45 -1.08
N GLY A 636 -23.95 11.66 0.11
CA GLY A 636 -23.28 10.61 0.86
C GLY A 636 -22.96 11.04 2.28
N HIS A 637 -22.44 10.11 3.07
CA HIS A 637 -21.95 10.37 4.42
C HIS A 637 -20.58 9.73 4.64
N LEU A 638 -19.80 10.31 5.54
CA LEU A 638 -18.56 9.69 6.02
C LEU A 638 -18.86 8.84 7.24
N ASP A 639 -18.34 7.62 7.30
CA ASP A 639 -18.37 6.86 8.56
C ASP A 639 -17.31 7.36 9.55
N ARG A 640 -17.30 6.79 10.77
CA ARG A 640 -16.33 7.16 11.82
C ARG A 640 -14.87 6.90 11.42
N ALA A 641 -14.63 6.04 10.44
CA ALA A 641 -13.31 5.72 9.93
C ALA A 641 -12.95 6.55 8.66
N GLY A 642 -13.76 7.55 8.33
CA GLY A 642 -13.57 8.47 7.21
C GLY A 642 -13.82 7.84 5.83
N ARG A 643 -14.55 6.73 5.76
CA ARG A 643 -14.94 6.08 4.50
C ARG A 643 -16.24 6.70 4.00
N LEU A 644 -16.31 7.00 2.71
CA LEU A 644 -17.49 7.54 2.06
C LEU A 644 -18.48 6.42 1.70
N MET A 645 -19.72 6.61 2.12
CA MET A 645 -20.90 5.88 1.63
C MET A 645 -21.68 6.83 0.72
N LEU A 646 -22.20 6.31 -0.40
CA LEU A 646 -23.07 7.09 -1.28
C LEU A 646 -24.52 6.78 -0.93
N ASP A 647 -25.32 7.83 -0.75
CA ASP A 647 -26.72 7.76 -0.32
C ASP A 647 -27.69 8.09 -1.46
N GLY A 648 -27.17 8.50 -2.63
CA GLY A 648 -27.97 8.81 -3.81
C GLY A 648 -27.42 10.00 -4.58
N ARG A 649 -28.30 10.67 -5.35
CA ARG A 649 -27.97 11.91 -6.07
C ARG A 649 -28.64 13.11 -5.43
N ALA A 650 -27.96 14.26 -5.49
CA ALA A 650 -28.55 15.52 -5.09
C ALA A 650 -29.69 15.90 -6.06
N PRO A 651 -30.76 16.54 -5.57
CA PRO A 651 -31.79 17.11 -6.46
C PRO A 651 -31.13 18.10 -7.43
N SER A 652 -31.49 17.99 -8.71
CA SER A 652 -30.90 18.77 -9.82
C SER A 652 -31.37 20.20 -9.90
#